data_AF-A0A960TWK3-F1
#
_entry.id   AF-A0A960TWK3-F1
#
_cell.length_a   1.000
_cell.length_b   1.000
_cell.length_c   1.000
_cell.angle_alpha   90.00
_cell.angle_beta   90.00
_cell.angle_gamma   90.00
#
_symmetry.space_group_name_H-M   'P 1'
#
loop_
_entity.id
_entity.type
_entity.pdbx_description
1 polymer ?
#
loop_
_entity_poly.entity_id
_entity_poly.type
_entity_poly.pdbx_seq_one_letter_code
_entity_poly.pdbx_strand_id
1 'polypeptide(L)'
;GMIGSRHSITSTYSDAPSAQWPAGSGVEYLFSAGLWIGGVLYGEPRVSTGEYEHELRPAPDPVDTMYESRYGTVVRPAPGPARAGARIYEDDADDDGDGRRDEDPLNGRDDDGDGLVDEDFEQLGSQMLVCTYRDDAPLIREEYPDHRPLSVEVVQTAYCWEEDHIDDFVVLRFDVTNVGTAVIDRLRLGFFADPDIGHRDNNEAGVDDLAARFRGAARAPDGRYEAVDVAYMYDGGVRDHVPGYFGVMFLGETSLRRGIANVQYYSGRQAYAFGGDPTNDAERYAELGRTRSDADISPRRTADYRMLLSNGEFYALAPGRTATLEVALVVGDGLEGLLETCAQVRQIRGGRWYDLDVDYATGLRGRETLVCLEDMGFSLRDFDASPLHEQDPDFYDHTGCVPDHLLHFLRPEDLEELPDGRHCIWVNADTCEECLHARGIPCTKADFERHWHCDEPYATPDELVGCTGIYGRGTGVRWVTDMPPPPPPLRVWARNRAVHVYWRDDPETTPDEVHGQIDFEGYGVWRADDWDRPPGASARLGPASSLWHLLAKYDVPSFIVRPSGLQVGRGRDTLALGAETGLEAIRYRPACLDDPAFLGLEAAVTALLDDPELRAGSRLPSVRDARGVVRPGLEPLVPWEHAPAVLDTFFWATPWTDPEGAAASKRSLGFYEYVDRTPKNGFLYFYAVTCFDRAMLVTYTDTLAVGPGLEGDPAAMFAMARPGTDADTLEDLAAHGPDIYVYPNPATRASLDEFQALHPNADDPTGRRVMFANLPACRSRIEIYSLNGDRVQTFDHDGGTGFGEASWNLVSRNGQEVASGLYLYVVRPQGAGFRDFVGKFVIIR
;
A
#
# COMPACT_ATOMS: atom_id res chain seq x y z
N GLY A 1 13.86 -2.48 -11.73
CA GLY A 1 12.70 -2.92 -12.53
C GLY A 1 12.33 -4.39 -12.43
N MET A 2 13.04 -5.26 -11.67
CA MET A 2 12.57 -6.62 -11.39
C MET A 2 11.49 -6.57 -10.30
N ILE A 3 10.42 -7.33 -10.48
CA ILE A 3 9.31 -7.53 -9.54
C ILE A 3 9.32 -8.99 -9.08
N GLY A 4 9.03 -9.24 -7.80
CA GLY A 4 9.11 -10.56 -7.19
C GLY A 4 10.42 -10.80 -6.44
N SER A 5 10.52 -11.95 -5.76
CA SER A 5 11.63 -12.24 -4.85
C SER A 5 12.56 -13.37 -5.32
N ARG A 6 12.18 -14.10 -6.37
CA ARG A 6 12.86 -15.33 -6.80
C ARG A 6 13.07 -16.27 -5.62
N HIS A 7 11.97 -16.64 -4.98
CA HIS A 7 11.95 -17.25 -3.66
C HIS A 7 12.74 -18.57 -3.52
N SER A 8 13.02 -19.28 -4.62
CA SER A 8 13.77 -20.54 -4.64
C SER A 8 15.29 -20.39 -4.85
N ILE A 9 15.80 -19.16 -5.09
CA ILE A 9 17.25 -18.89 -5.19
C ILE A 9 17.75 -18.16 -3.95
N THR A 10 18.99 -18.41 -3.53
CA THR A 10 19.58 -17.69 -2.39
C THR A 10 20.03 -16.28 -2.82
N SER A 11 19.28 -15.25 -2.42
CA SER A 11 19.62 -13.84 -2.65
C SER A 11 19.35 -12.99 -1.39
N THR A 12 19.70 -11.70 -1.40
CA THR A 12 19.40 -10.80 -0.27
C THR A 12 17.92 -10.42 -0.18
N TYR A 13 17.14 -10.73 -1.20
CA TYR A 13 15.72 -10.40 -1.31
C TYR A 13 14.84 -11.66 -1.43
N SER A 14 15.43 -12.86 -1.48
CA SER A 14 14.73 -14.14 -1.62
C SER A 14 13.89 -14.55 -0.43
N ASP A 15 13.85 -13.75 0.64
CA ASP A 15 12.96 -13.91 1.79
C ASP A 15 11.71 -13.01 1.68
N ALA A 16 11.64 -12.10 0.72
CA ALA A 16 10.48 -11.25 0.49
C ALA A 16 9.32 -12.06 -0.11
N PRO A 17 8.05 -11.71 0.17
CA PRO A 17 6.91 -12.33 -0.48
C PRO A 17 6.91 -11.99 -1.98
N SER A 18 6.38 -12.90 -2.80
CA SER A 18 6.36 -12.79 -4.25
C SER A 18 5.00 -13.27 -4.76
N ALA A 19 4.04 -12.35 -4.70
CA ALA A 19 2.61 -12.65 -4.82
C ALA A 19 2.19 -13.78 -3.85
N GLN A 20 2.61 -13.70 -2.59
CA GLN A 20 2.27 -14.72 -1.59
C GLN A 20 0.78 -14.61 -1.24
N TRP A 21 0.02 -15.68 -1.48
CA TRP A 21 -1.43 -15.67 -1.31
C TRP A 21 -1.98 -16.97 -0.68
N PRO A 22 -2.87 -16.89 0.33
CA PRO A 22 -3.15 -15.71 1.15
C PRO A 22 -1.88 -15.15 1.81
N ALA A 23 -1.91 -13.89 2.23
CA ALA A 23 -0.75 -13.27 2.88
C ALA A 23 -0.26 -14.08 4.09
N GLY A 24 1.05 -14.28 4.19
CA GLY A 24 1.67 -15.05 5.27
C GLY A 24 1.54 -16.58 5.13
N SER A 25 1.03 -17.12 4.01
CA SER A 25 0.82 -18.58 3.82
C SER A 25 2.08 -19.39 3.50
N GLY A 26 3.11 -18.76 2.94
CA GLY A 26 4.26 -19.46 2.34
C GLY A 26 4.00 -20.07 0.96
N VAL A 27 2.83 -19.81 0.36
CA VAL A 27 2.51 -20.16 -1.04
C VAL A 27 2.78 -18.95 -1.91
N GLU A 28 3.70 -19.07 -2.85
CA GLU A 28 4.10 -18.00 -3.76
C GLU A 28 3.43 -18.20 -5.13
N TYR A 29 3.02 -17.12 -5.77
CA TYR A 29 2.41 -17.15 -7.10
C TYR A 29 3.25 -16.47 -8.18
N LEU A 30 4.40 -15.89 -7.79
CA LEU A 30 5.31 -15.23 -8.70
C LEU A 30 6.76 -15.61 -8.36
N PHE A 31 7.56 -16.00 -9.34
CA PHE A 31 9.02 -16.07 -9.18
C PHE A 31 9.64 -14.70 -9.43
N SER A 32 9.47 -14.19 -10.64
CA SER A 32 9.84 -12.82 -11.03
C SER A 32 9.02 -12.32 -12.21
N ALA A 33 8.93 -10.99 -12.34
CA ALA A 33 8.31 -10.31 -13.47
C ALA A 33 9.04 -8.99 -13.77
N GLY A 34 8.75 -8.40 -14.93
CA GLY A 34 9.32 -7.11 -15.32
C GLY A 34 8.76 -6.53 -16.61
N LEU A 35 8.89 -5.20 -16.73
CA LEU A 35 8.54 -4.44 -17.93
C LEU A 35 9.51 -4.74 -19.09
N TRP A 36 9.00 -4.88 -20.31
CA TRP A 36 9.78 -4.92 -21.54
C TRP A 36 9.47 -3.70 -22.39
N ILE A 37 10.51 -2.95 -22.77
CA ILE A 37 10.40 -1.77 -23.61
C ILE A 37 11.16 -2.06 -24.90
N GLY A 38 10.42 -2.28 -25.99
CA GLY A 38 10.99 -2.51 -27.31
C GLY A 38 10.84 -1.30 -28.22
N GLY A 39 11.85 -0.97 -29.01
CA GLY A 39 11.76 0.11 -29.98
C GLY A 39 12.82 0.01 -31.08
N VAL A 40 12.65 0.79 -32.13
CA VAL A 40 13.63 0.90 -33.22
C VAL A 40 14.33 2.24 -33.11
N LEU A 41 15.63 2.18 -32.82
CA LEU A 41 16.48 3.36 -32.67
C LEU A 41 17.63 3.27 -33.67
N TYR A 42 17.79 4.32 -34.48
CA TYR A 42 18.76 4.36 -35.59
C TYR A 42 18.61 3.20 -36.60
N GLY A 43 17.39 2.68 -36.77
CA GLY A 43 17.09 1.58 -37.69
C GLY A 43 17.39 0.17 -37.13
N GLU A 44 17.85 0.06 -35.89
CA GLU A 44 18.09 -1.21 -35.20
C GLU A 44 17.02 -1.45 -34.13
N PRO A 45 16.43 -2.66 -34.03
CA PRO A 45 15.59 -3.02 -32.91
C PRO A 45 16.43 -3.13 -31.63
N ARG A 46 15.91 -2.60 -30.54
CA ARG A 46 16.49 -2.63 -29.21
C ARG A 46 15.41 -2.94 -28.18
N VAL A 47 15.76 -3.64 -27.12
CA VAL A 47 14.84 -3.94 -26.03
C VAL A 47 15.55 -3.72 -24.70
N SER A 48 14.89 -3.00 -23.80
CA SER A 48 15.32 -2.85 -22.40
C SER A 48 14.35 -3.65 -21.51
N THR A 49 14.86 -4.56 -20.70
CA THR A 49 14.03 -5.43 -19.83
C THR A 49 14.22 -5.19 -18.33
N GLY A 50 13.14 -5.33 -17.56
CA GLY A 50 13.18 -5.44 -16.10
C GLY A 50 13.47 -6.88 -15.61
N GLU A 51 13.09 -7.86 -16.42
CA GLU A 51 13.25 -9.31 -16.27
C GLU A 51 13.13 -9.91 -17.68
N TYR A 52 13.78 -10.97 -18.15
CA TYR A 52 14.74 -11.87 -17.49
C TYR A 52 16.11 -11.22 -17.23
N GLU A 53 16.53 -10.27 -18.06
CA GLU A 53 17.74 -9.47 -17.80
C GLU A 53 17.37 -8.20 -17.03
N HIS A 54 18.20 -7.82 -16.05
CA HIS A 54 17.93 -6.68 -15.17
C HIS A 54 18.51 -5.38 -15.72
N GLU A 55 18.06 -5.00 -16.92
CA GLU A 55 18.53 -3.84 -17.69
C GLU A 55 17.84 -2.52 -17.32
N LEU A 56 16.88 -2.55 -16.38
CA LEU A 56 16.25 -1.37 -15.80
C LEU A 56 16.63 -1.23 -14.33
N ARG A 57 17.48 -0.23 -14.01
CA ARG A 57 17.99 0.01 -12.65
C ARG A 57 17.92 1.49 -12.26
N PRO A 58 17.76 1.79 -10.96
CA PRO A 58 17.95 3.16 -10.48
C PRO A 58 19.37 3.63 -10.77
N ALA A 59 19.55 4.95 -10.92
CA ALA A 59 20.88 5.51 -11.03
C ALA A 59 21.62 5.40 -9.68
N PRO A 60 22.94 5.58 -9.64
CA PRO A 60 23.72 5.42 -8.41
C PRO A 60 23.56 6.59 -7.41
N ASP A 61 22.56 7.46 -7.58
CA ASP A 61 22.26 8.57 -6.68
C ASP A 61 21.47 8.06 -5.46
N PRO A 62 21.80 8.45 -4.21
CA PRO A 62 21.00 8.12 -3.04
C PRO A 62 19.52 8.55 -3.11
N VAL A 63 19.21 9.57 -3.92
CA VAL A 63 17.83 10.01 -4.19
C VAL A 63 17.09 8.99 -5.07
N ASP A 64 17.79 8.23 -5.92
CA ASP A 64 17.20 7.14 -6.72
C ASP A 64 16.99 5.88 -5.87
N THR A 65 16.11 6.00 -4.87
CA THR A 65 15.66 4.94 -3.97
C THR A 65 14.21 4.58 -4.24
N MET A 66 13.72 3.58 -3.51
CA MET A 66 12.29 3.32 -3.43
C MET A 66 11.66 4.25 -2.38
N TYR A 67 10.68 5.02 -2.82
CA TYR A 67 9.82 5.84 -1.96
C TYR A 67 8.60 5.03 -1.56
N GLU A 68 8.11 5.24 -0.34
CA GLU A 68 6.88 4.63 0.15
C GLU A 68 6.02 5.72 0.78
N SER A 69 4.76 5.80 0.38
CA SER A 69 3.75 6.64 1.01
C SER A 69 2.57 5.80 1.50
N ARG A 70 1.94 6.25 2.58
CA ARG A 70 0.73 5.67 3.16
C ARG A 70 -0.20 6.78 3.59
N TYR A 71 -1.46 6.74 3.15
CA TYR A 71 -2.48 7.79 3.41
C TYR A 71 -1.93 9.21 3.19
N GLY A 72 -1.27 9.43 2.04
CA GLY A 72 -0.69 10.71 1.65
C GLY A 72 0.55 11.14 2.44
N THR A 73 1.08 10.32 3.34
CA THR A 73 2.32 10.62 4.09
C THR A 73 3.47 9.76 3.59
N VAL A 74 4.59 10.40 3.20
CA VAL A 74 5.83 9.69 2.88
C VAL A 74 6.40 9.04 4.13
N VAL A 75 6.64 7.72 4.09
CA VAL A 75 7.21 6.94 5.21
C VAL A 75 8.63 6.44 4.91
N ARG A 76 9.03 6.38 3.64
CA ARG A 76 10.40 6.05 3.20
C ARG A 76 10.84 6.95 2.04
N PRO A 77 12.13 7.33 1.97
CA PRO A 77 13.28 6.90 2.80
C PRO A 77 13.34 7.53 4.20
N ALA A 78 12.61 8.63 4.44
CA ALA A 78 12.42 9.23 5.75
C ALA A 78 10.95 9.65 5.91
N PRO A 79 10.36 9.56 7.11
CA PRO A 79 9.01 10.06 7.35
C PRO A 79 8.91 11.56 7.09
N GLY A 80 7.97 11.97 6.25
CA GLY A 80 7.62 13.36 6.01
C GLY A 80 7.00 14.00 7.26
N PRO A 81 7.12 15.34 7.43
CA PRO A 81 6.55 16.03 8.59
C PRO A 81 5.03 16.19 8.52
N ALA A 82 4.41 16.02 7.34
CA ALA A 82 2.98 16.19 7.09
C ALA A 82 2.50 15.27 5.95
N ARG A 83 1.18 15.20 5.78
CA ARG A 83 0.54 14.68 4.56
C ARG A 83 0.87 15.64 3.42
N ALA A 84 1.34 15.10 2.31
CA ALA A 84 1.68 15.82 1.07
C ALA A 84 0.92 15.20 -0.12
N GLY A 85 0.66 13.89 -0.09
CA GLY A 85 -0.18 13.26 -1.11
C GLY A 85 -1.65 13.60 -0.92
N ALA A 86 -2.20 14.32 -1.90
CA ALA A 86 -3.62 14.56 -2.08
C ALA A 86 -4.16 13.76 -3.28
N ARG A 87 -5.48 13.75 -3.44
CA ARG A 87 -6.13 13.28 -4.67
C ARG A 87 -6.78 14.46 -5.39
N ILE A 88 -6.86 14.39 -6.72
CA ILE A 88 -7.35 15.45 -7.62
C ILE A 88 -8.68 16.15 -7.25
N TYR A 89 -9.54 15.50 -6.47
CA TYR A 89 -10.84 16.00 -6.01
C TYR A 89 -10.83 16.56 -4.59
N GLU A 90 -9.72 16.44 -3.86
CA GLU A 90 -9.55 17.07 -2.56
C GLU A 90 -9.32 18.59 -2.76
N ASP A 91 -9.93 19.41 -1.89
CA ASP A 91 -9.89 20.89 -1.97
C ASP A 91 -8.47 21.48 -1.78
N ASP A 92 -7.50 20.63 -1.47
CA ASP A 92 -6.08 20.87 -1.22
C ASP A 92 -5.16 20.07 -2.18
N ALA A 93 -5.65 19.58 -3.33
CA ALA A 93 -4.80 18.96 -4.37
C ALA A 93 -3.83 19.93 -5.08
N ASP A 94 -4.00 21.24 -4.82
CA ASP A 94 -3.11 22.34 -5.19
C ASP A 94 -2.74 23.02 -3.87
N ASP A 95 -1.92 22.35 -3.05
CA ASP A 95 -1.65 22.71 -1.66
C ASP A 95 -0.68 23.90 -1.52
N ASP A 96 0.02 24.26 -2.60
CA ASP A 96 0.90 25.41 -2.71
C ASP A 96 0.26 26.61 -3.45
N GLY A 97 -0.85 26.39 -4.17
CA GLY A 97 -1.73 27.40 -4.74
C GLY A 97 -1.24 28.00 -6.05
N ASP A 98 -0.42 27.28 -6.81
CA ASP A 98 0.16 27.74 -8.07
C ASP A 98 -0.79 27.49 -9.28
N GLY A 99 -1.88 26.74 -9.05
CA GLY A 99 -2.92 26.42 -10.03
C GLY A 99 -2.69 25.11 -10.80
N ARG A 100 -1.65 24.37 -10.46
CA ARG A 100 -1.34 23.00 -10.91
C ARG A 100 -1.83 22.01 -9.86
N ARG A 101 -2.06 20.76 -10.26
CA ARG A 101 -2.59 19.72 -9.38
C ARG A 101 -1.89 18.41 -9.68
N ASP A 102 -1.48 17.71 -8.62
CA ASP A 102 -0.98 16.35 -8.67
C ASP A 102 0.20 16.14 -9.67
N GLU A 103 1.14 17.08 -9.81
CA GLU A 103 2.14 17.15 -10.88
C GLU A 103 3.49 16.46 -10.58
N ASP A 104 3.87 16.25 -9.31
CA ASP A 104 5.17 15.64 -8.98
C ASP A 104 5.14 14.11 -8.78
N PRO A 105 5.98 13.35 -9.51
CA PRO A 105 6.22 11.96 -9.20
C PRO A 105 7.11 11.83 -7.97
N LEU A 106 6.62 11.16 -6.91
CA LEU A 106 7.37 10.88 -5.68
C LEU A 106 8.76 10.23 -5.92
N ASN A 107 9.80 11.03 -6.12
CA ASN A 107 11.16 10.60 -6.49
C ASN A 107 12.28 11.44 -5.86
N GLY A 108 11.96 12.40 -5.01
CA GLY A 108 12.90 13.25 -4.27
C GLY A 108 13.43 14.42 -5.07
N ARG A 109 12.73 14.84 -6.13
CA ARG A 109 13.12 15.96 -6.99
C ARG A 109 11.96 16.95 -7.13
N ASP A 110 12.37 18.17 -7.46
CA ASP A 110 11.52 19.27 -7.89
C ASP A 110 11.41 19.14 -9.41
N ASP A 111 10.38 18.45 -9.90
CA ASP A 111 10.25 18.10 -11.33
C ASP A 111 9.55 19.19 -12.15
N ASP A 112 8.83 20.08 -11.49
CA ASP A 112 8.02 21.13 -12.11
C ASP A 112 8.66 22.54 -11.98
N GLY A 113 9.63 22.71 -11.08
CA GLY A 113 10.51 23.88 -10.95
C GLY A 113 9.99 24.98 -10.01
N ASP A 114 9.05 24.65 -9.13
CA ASP A 114 8.46 25.55 -8.13
C ASP A 114 9.36 25.77 -6.89
N GLY A 115 10.33 24.87 -6.65
CA GLY A 115 11.25 24.88 -5.52
C GLY A 115 10.85 23.97 -4.36
N LEU A 116 9.76 23.23 -4.46
CA LEU A 116 9.31 22.18 -3.54
C LEU A 116 9.63 20.79 -4.13
N VAL A 117 9.57 19.74 -3.32
CA VAL A 117 10.00 18.40 -3.74
C VAL A 117 8.93 17.40 -3.35
N ASP A 118 8.34 16.74 -4.36
CA ASP A 118 7.30 15.73 -4.18
C ASP A 118 6.14 16.25 -3.32
N GLU A 119 5.78 17.54 -3.42
CA GLU A 119 4.79 18.15 -2.53
C GLU A 119 3.36 17.78 -3.00
N ASP A 120 3.11 17.61 -4.29
CA ASP A 120 1.79 17.35 -4.89
C ASP A 120 1.72 15.98 -5.61
N PHE A 121 2.09 14.89 -4.95
CA PHE A 121 1.98 13.56 -5.57
C PHE A 121 0.58 12.92 -5.41
N GLU A 122 0.07 12.29 -6.47
CA GLU A 122 -1.24 11.59 -6.42
C GLU A 122 -1.16 10.29 -5.58
N GLN A 123 -1.89 10.23 -4.45
CA GLN A 123 -2.01 8.99 -3.64
C GLN A 123 -3.16 8.10 -4.12
N LEU A 124 -2.87 7.04 -4.89
CA LEU A 124 -3.88 6.17 -5.51
C LEU A 124 -4.43 5.02 -4.65
N GLY A 125 -3.76 4.64 -3.55
CA GLY A 125 -4.20 3.54 -2.66
C GLY A 125 -3.71 3.73 -1.22
N SER A 126 -4.07 2.84 -0.30
CA SER A 126 -3.67 2.93 1.13
C SER A 126 -2.14 2.86 1.31
N GLN A 127 -1.46 2.13 0.42
CA GLN A 127 -0.01 2.10 0.30
C GLN A 127 0.42 2.31 -1.16
N MET A 128 1.44 3.15 -1.36
CA MET A 128 2.05 3.37 -2.67
C MET A 128 3.58 3.32 -2.57
N LEU A 129 4.21 2.73 -3.57
CA LEU A 129 5.65 2.64 -3.74
C LEU A 129 6.04 3.23 -5.09
N VAL A 130 7.03 4.11 -5.12
CA VAL A 130 7.52 4.72 -6.36
C VAL A 130 9.03 4.51 -6.49
N CYS A 131 9.49 4.19 -7.69
CA CYS A 131 10.91 4.10 -7.99
C CYS A 131 11.19 4.43 -9.46
N THR A 132 12.22 5.25 -9.67
CA THR A 132 12.68 5.67 -11.00
C THR A 132 13.84 4.80 -11.47
N TYR A 133 13.76 4.31 -12.71
CA TYR A 133 14.79 3.49 -13.34
C TYR A 133 15.27 4.11 -14.64
N ARG A 134 16.47 3.72 -15.05
CA ARG A 134 17.05 4.02 -16.36
C ARG A 134 17.59 2.76 -17.01
N ASP A 135 17.65 2.77 -18.33
CA ASP A 135 18.25 1.67 -19.10
C ASP A 135 19.71 1.92 -19.50
N ASP A 136 20.22 3.12 -19.23
CA ASP A 136 21.53 3.61 -19.67
C ASP A 136 22.54 3.83 -18.54
N ALA A 137 22.19 3.43 -17.31
CA ALA A 137 23.03 3.61 -16.13
C ALA A 137 24.38 2.86 -16.26
N PRO A 138 25.49 3.39 -15.71
CA PRO A 138 26.82 2.80 -15.88
C PRO A 138 26.93 1.33 -15.47
N LEU A 139 26.31 0.96 -14.33
CA LEU A 139 26.32 -0.41 -13.81
C LEU A 139 25.66 -1.41 -14.76
N ILE A 140 24.63 -0.99 -15.49
CA ILE A 140 23.91 -1.83 -16.46
C ILE A 140 24.85 -2.21 -17.60
N ARG A 141 25.62 -1.24 -18.12
CA ARG A 141 26.59 -1.48 -19.21
C ARG A 141 27.76 -2.37 -18.79
N GLU A 142 28.10 -2.39 -17.50
CA GLU A 142 29.13 -3.27 -16.96
C GLU A 142 28.64 -4.71 -16.80
N GLU A 143 27.40 -4.89 -16.33
CA GLU A 143 26.81 -6.21 -16.06
C GLU A 143 26.23 -6.87 -17.32
N TYR A 144 25.68 -6.07 -18.24
CA TYR A 144 25.05 -6.50 -19.50
C TYR A 144 25.74 -5.79 -20.69
N PRO A 145 26.94 -6.23 -21.10
CA PRO A 145 27.74 -5.55 -22.13
C PRO A 145 27.13 -5.59 -23.54
N ASP A 146 26.22 -6.53 -23.79
CA ASP A 146 25.50 -6.66 -25.06
C ASP A 146 24.24 -5.77 -25.11
N HIS A 147 23.81 -5.19 -23.98
CA HIS A 147 22.65 -4.30 -23.89
C HIS A 147 22.85 -3.02 -24.71
N ARG A 148 21.86 -2.70 -25.54
CA ARG A 148 21.83 -1.46 -26.32
C ARG A 148 20.69 -0.58 -25.82
N PRO A 149 20.97 0.42 -24.96
CA PRO A 149 19.91 1.24 -24.38
C PRO A 149 19.12 2.00 -25.43
N LEU A 150 17.82 2.12 -25.17
CA LEU A 150 16.87 3.04 -25.79
C LEU A 150 17.01 4.47 -25.24
N SER A 151 17.70 4.66 -24.12
CA SER A 151 17.82 5.94 -23.40
C SER A 151 16.46 6.38 -22.85
N VAL A 152 15.86 5.50 -22.06
CA VAL A 152 14.56 5.71 -21.41
C VAL A 152 14.72 5.83 -19.91
N GLU A 153 13.85 6.64 -19.33
CA GLU A 153 13.59 6.71 -17.91
C GLU A 153 12.21 6.12 -17.64
N VAL A 154 12.08 5.35 -16.57
CA VAL A 154 10.85 4.65 -16.20
C VAL A 154 10.52 4.97 -14.77
N VAL A 155 9.42 5.68 -14.54
CA VAL A 155 8.83 5.82 -13.21
C VAL A 155 7.87 4.65 -13.02
N GLN A 156 8.16 3.78 -12.06
CA GLN A 156 7.26 2.70 -11.67
C GLN A 156 6.56 3.08 -10.37
N THR A 157 5.23 3.13 -10.42
CA THR A 157 4.35 3.33 -9.27
C THR A 157 3.62 2.02 -9.00
N ALA A 158 3.71 1.49 -7.79
CA ALA A 158 2.97 0.33 -7.32
C ALA A 158 2.03 0.75 -6.20
N TYR A 159 0.76 0.37 -6.25
CA TYR A 159 -0.22 0.75 -5.22
C TYR A 159 -1.20 -0.37 -4.93
N CYS A 160 -1.64 -0.43 -3.68
CA CYS A 160 -2.58 -1.41 -3.15
C CYS A 160 -3.43 -0.81 -2.01
N TRP A 161 -4.47 -1.56 -1.66
CA TRP A 161 -5.45 -1.26 -0.63
C TRP A 161 -5.26 -2.24 0.54
N GLU A 162 -5.76 -1.89 1.71
CA GLU A 162 -5.62 -2.73 2.92
C GLU A 162 -6.92 -3.42 3.34
N GLU A 163 -8.01 -3.14 2.64
CA GLU A 163 -9.35 -3.51 3.03
C GLU A 163 -9.71 -4.92 2.55
N ASP A 164 -10.29 -5.75 3.42
CA ASP A 164 -10.72 -7.12 3.08
C ASP A 164 -11.67 -7.22 1.87
N HIS A 165 -12.42 -6.15 1.60
CA HIS A 165 -13.33 -6.11 0.46
C HIS A 165 -12.65 -5.68 -0.84
N ILE A 166 -11.38 -5.27 -0.79
CA ILE A 166 -10.52 -4.82 -1.89
C ILE A 166 -9.13 -5.43 -1.67
N ASP A 167 -9.06 -6.75 -1.84
CA ASP A 167 -7.87 -7.58 -1.64
C ASP A 167 -7.52 -8.32 -2.95
N ASP A 168 -6.41 -9.04 -2.97
CA ASP A 168 -6.00 -10.01 -3.97
C ASP A 168 -5.47 -9.41 -5.27
N PHE A 169 -5.09 -8.13 -5.27
CA PHE A 169 -4.39 -7.52 -6.40
C PHE A 169 -3.41 -6.42 -6.03
N VAL A 170 -2.46 -6.18 -6.93
CA VAL A 170 -1.54 -5.03 -6.89
C VAL A 170 -1.52 -4.39 -8.27
N VAL A 171 -1.57 -3.06 -8.31
CA VAL A 171 -1.49 -2.30 -9.55
C VAL A 171 -0.10 -1.71 -9.72
N LEU A 172 0.41 -1.78 -10.95
CA LEU A 172 1.70 -1.27 -11.37
C LEU A 172 1.49 -0.33 -12.56
N ARG A 173 1.85 0.94 -12.39
CA ARG A 173 1.90 1.94 -13.45
C ARG A 173 3.36 2.18 -13.84
N PHE A 174 3.62 2.17 -15.13
CA PHE A 174 4.93 2.44 -15.72
C PHE A 174 4.83 3.65 -16.65
N ASP A 175 5.44 4.75 -16.26
CA ASP A 175 5.59 5.94 -17.10
C ASP A 175 6.96 5.92 -17.76
N VAL A 176 6.98 5.63 -19.07
CA VAL A 176 8.20 5.46 -19.87
C VAL A 176 8.51 6.72 -20.65
N THR A 177 9.49 7.49 -20.20
CA THR A 177 9.91 8.76 -20.79
C THR A 177 11.12 8.56 -21.69
N ASN A 178 11.05 9.06 -22.93
CA ASN A 178 12.22 9.12 -23.81
C ASN A 178 13.13 10.31 -23.42
N VAL A 179 14.17 10.04 -22.65
CA VAL A 179 15.17 11.04 -22.22
C VAL A 179 16.34 11.16 -23.20
N GLY A 180 16.32 10.39 -24.29
CA GLY A 180 17.29 10.43 -25.38
C GLY A 180 17.12 11.65 -26.30
N THR A 181 17.99 11.73 -27.31
CA THR A 181 17.94 12.81 -28.33
C THR A 181 17.30 12.38 -29.64
N ALA A 182 16.99 11.09 -29.79
CA ALA A 182 16.44 10.51 -31.00
C ALA A 182 15.03 9.94 -30.73
N VAL A 183 14.20 9.93 -31.77
CA VAL A 183 12.85 9.34 -31.73
C VAL A 183 12.98 7.81 -31.67
N ILE A 184 12.26 7.20 -30.74
CA ILE A 184 12.09 5.74 -30.68
C ILE A 184 10.92 5.38 -31.60
N ASP A 185 11.22 4.77 -32.75
CA ASP A 185 10.21 4.37 -33.73
C ASP A 185 9.60 3.02 -33.37
N ARG A 186 8.31 2.80 -33.68
CA ARG A 186 7.61 1.51 -33.46
C ARG A 186 7.81 0.97 -32.04
N LEU A 187 7.52 1.82 -31.05
CA LEU A 187 7.60 1.47 -29.63
C LEU A 187 6.63 0.32 -29.33
N ARG A 188 7.03 -0.61 -28.49
CA ARG A 188 6.22 -1.72 -27.99
C ARG A 188 6.47 -1.89 -26.52
N LEU A 189 5.39 -1.94 -25.74
CA LEU A 189 5.47 -2.21 -24.30
C LEU A 189 4.90 -3.60 -24.04
N GLY A 190 5.59 -4.35 -23.18
CA GLY A 190 5.13 -5.65 -22.74
C GLY A 190 5.45 -5.90 -21.28
N PHE A 191 4.84 -6.94 -20.72
CA PHE A 191 5.06 -7.36 -19.35
C PHE A 191 5.36 -8.85 -19.34
N PHE A 192 6.53 -9.19 -18.84
CA PHE A 192 7.00 -10.56 -18.71
C PHE A 192 6.76 -11.02 -17.29
N ALA A 193 6.22 -12.22 -17.12
CA ALA A 193 6.05 -12.86 -15.83
C ALA A 193 6.48 -14.32 -15.90
N ASP A 194 7.18 -14.74 -14.86
CA ASP A 194 7.57 -16.13 -14.56
C ASP A 194 6.84 -16.54 -13.27
N PRO A 195 5.57 -16.95 -13.33
CA PRO A 195 4.89 -17.57 -12.19
C PRO A 195 5.47 -18.98 -11.96
N ASP A 196 6.08 -19.19 -10.80
CA ASP A 196 6.38 -20.52 -10.26
C ASP A 196 5.42 -20.72 -9.08
N ILE A 197 4.23 -21.26 -9.35
CA ILE A 197 3.14 -21.30 -8.38
C ILE A 197 3.30 -22.51 -7.46
N GLY A 198 3.43 -22.27 -6.16
CA GLY A 198 3.45 -23.35 -5.19
C GLY A 198 4.07 -22.96 -3.84
N HIS A 199 4.32 -23.98 -3.02
CA HIS A 199 4.97 -23.77 -1.74
C HIS A 199 6.43 -23.36 -1.90
N ARG A 200 6.85 -22.39 -1.09
CA ARG A 200 8.20 -21.81 -1.15
C ARG A 200 9.35 -22.82 -0.96
N ASP A 201 9.10 -23.93 -0.25
CA ASP A 201 10.08 -25.00 -0.05
C ASP A 201 10.13 -26.01 -1.20
N ASN A 202 9.30 -25.84 -2.23
CA ASN A 202 9.27 -26.66 -3.44
C ASN A 202 10.00 -25.98 -4.60
N ASN A 203 11.27 -26.32 -4.80
CA ASN A 203 12.07 -25.82 -5.92
C ASN A 203 11.64 -26.35 -7.31
N GLU A 204 10.62 -27.22 -7.38
CA GLU A 204 10.06 -27.73 -8.64
C GLU A 204 8.64 -27.23 -8.89
N ALA A 205 8.14 -26.27 -8.11
CA ALA A 205 6.77 -25.76 -8.17
C ALA A 205 6.33 -25.34 -9.59
N GLY A 206 7.17 -24.61 -10.34
CA GLY A 206 6.78 -24.14 -11.68
C GLY A 206 6.68 -25.22 -12.77
N VAL A 207 7.02 -26.48 -12.52
CA VAL A 207 7.19 -27.50 -13.59
C VAL A 207 5.85 -28.03 -14.14
N ASP A 208 4.77 -27.88 -13.39
CA ASP A 208 3.43 -28.33 -13.75
C ASP A 208 2.38 -27.21 -13.82
N ASP A 209 2.83 -25.96 -13.79
CA ASP A 209 1.98 -24.80 -14.01
C ASP A 209 1.38 -24.79 -15.42
N LEU A 210 0.14 -24.36 -15.50
CA LEU A 210 -0.62 -24.25 -16.74
C LEU A 210 -0.98 -22.80 -16.98
N ALA A 211 -0.85 -22.36 -18.23
CA ALA A 211 -1.13 -21.00 -18.63
C ALA A 211 -2.30 -20.92 -19.63
N ALA A 212 -3.14 -19.90 -19.49
CA ALA A 212 -4.27 -19.64 -20.37
C ALA A 212 -4.60 -18.13 -20.43
N ARG A 213 -5.55 -17.75 -21.27
CA ARG A 213 -6.07 -16.38 -21.36
C ARG A 213 -7.59 -16.36 -21.34
N PHE A 214 -8.17 -15.46 -20.54
CA PHE A 214 -9.58 -15.13 -20.61
C PHE A 214 -9.78 -13.76 -21.26
N ARG A 215 -10.77 -13.65 -22.14
CA ARG A 215 -11.23 -12.38 -22.69
C ARG A 215 -12.75 -12.40 -22.83
N GLY A 216 -13.45 -11.58 -22.05
CA GLY A 216 -14.91 -11.55 -22.03
C GLY A 216 -15.46 -10.69 -20.90
N ALA A 217 -16.77 -10.77 -20.68
CA ALA A 217 -17.42 -10.14 -19.53
C ALA A 217 -17.28 -11.05 -18.30
N ALA A 218 -16.90 -10.47 -17.16
CA ALA A 218 -16.92 -11.12 -15.85
C ALA A 218 -17.81 -10.33 -14.89
N ARG A 219 -18.35 -10.97 -13.86
CA ARG A 219 -19.26 -10.33 -12.91
C ARG A 219 -18.48 -9.90 -11.69
N ALA A 220 -18.61 -8.64 -11.31
CA ALA A 220 -18.02 -8.08 -10.11
C ALA A 220 -18.89 -8.38 -8.86
N PRO A 221 -18.36 -8.17 -7.63
CA PRO A 221 -19.08 -8.44 -6.38
C PRO A 221 -20.42 -7.68 -6.24
N ASP A 222 -20.51 -6.47 -6.79
CA ASP A 222 -21.74 -5.65 -6.78
C ASP A 222 -22.81 -6.14 -7.78
N GLY A 223 -22.45 -7.10 -8.63
CA GLY A 223 -23.32 -7.74 -9.60
C GLY A 223 -23.28 -7.15 -11.01
N ARG A 224 -22.54 -6.07 -11.26
CA ARG A 224 -22.29 -5.50 -12.60
C ARG A 224 -21.31 -6.36 -13.39
N TYR A 225 -21.31 -6.20 -14.71
CA TYR A 225 -20.38 -6.89 -15.60
C TYR A 225 -19.25 -5.99 -16.07
N GLU A 226 -18.02 -6.48 -16.03
CA GLU A 226 -16.83 -5.75 -16.49
C GLU A 226 -16.12 -6.45 -17.64
N ALA A 227 -15.51 -5.65 -18.53
CA ALA A 227 -14.66 -6.17 -19.59
C ALA A 227 -13.32 -6.63 -19.02
N VAL A 228 -13.12 -7.94 -18.95
CA VAL A 228 -11.90 -8.56 -18.46
C VAL A 228 -11.10 -9.18 -19.60
N ASP A 229 -9.82 -8.88 -19.64
CA ASP A 229 -8.81 -9.48 -20.52
C ASP A 229 -7.56 -9.75 -19.70
N VAL A 230 -7.34 -11.02 -19.36
CA VAL A 230 -6.32 -11.46 -18.41
C VAL A 230 -5.60 -12.70 -18.94
N ALA A 231 -4.27 -12.68 -18.90
CA ALA A 231 -3.46 -13.88 -19.05
C ALA A 231 -3.16 -14.43 -17.65
N TYR A 232 -3.33 -15.72 -17.44
CA TYR A 232 -3.19 -16.30 -16.10
C TYR A 232 -2.48 -17.64 -16.12
N MET A 233 -1.90 -17.98 -14.96
CA MET A 233 -1.30 -19.27 -14.66
C MET A 233 -1.87 -19.84 -13.37
N TYR A 234 -1.86 -21.17 -13.26
CA TYR A 234 -2.32 -21.89 -12.08
C TYR A 234 -1.59 -23.23 -11.95
N ASP A 235 -1.55 -23.73 -10.72
CA ASP A 235 -0.94 -25.02 -10.39
C ASP A 235 -1.76 -26.17 -11.00
N GLY A 236 -1.20 -26.83 -12.02
CA GLY A 236 -1.78 -27.98 -12.69
C GLY A 236 -1.46 -29.32 -12.01
N GLY A 237 -0.65 -29.30 -10.95
CA GLY A 237 -0.20 -30.43 -10.17
C GLY A 237 -1.33 -31.13 -9.44
N VAL A 238 -1.20 -32.44 -9.26
CA VAL A 238 -2.19 -33.24 -8.50
C VAL A 238 -1.71 -33.52 -7.08
N ARG A 239 -0.42 -33.30 -6.79
CA ARG A 239 0.20 -33.69 -5.51
C ARG A 239 0.39 -32.52 -4.55
N ASP A 240 0.63 -31.35 -5.10
CA ASP A 240 1.02 -30.10 -4.46
C ASP A 240 0.09 -28.94 -4.80
N HIS A 241 -1.02 -29.23 -5.51
CA HIS A 241 -2.05 -28.30 -5.92
C HIS A 241 -2.36 -27.20 -4.89
N VAL A 242 -2.08 -25.97 -5.27
CA VAL A 242 -2.56 -24.76 -4.57
C VAL A 242 -3.78 -24.16 -5.30
N PRO A 243 -4.74 -23.58 -4.56
CA PRO A 243 -6.05 -23.21 -5.13
C PRO A 243 -6.04 -21.95 -6.00
N GLY A 244 -5.05 -21.06 -5.84
CA GLY A 244 -5.05 -19.75 -6.48
C GLY A 244 -4.72 -19.79 -7.96
N TYR A 245 -5.29 -18.84 -8.70
CA TYR A 245 -4.96 -18.55 -10.09
C TYR A 245 -4.30 -17.18 -10.13
N PHE A 246 -3.11 -17.06 -10.69
CA PHE A 246 -2.38 -15.80 -10.82
C PHE A 246 -2.54 -15.20 -12.20
N GLY A 247 -3.12 -14.01 -12.28
CA GLY A 247 -3.40 -13.28 -13.50
C GLY A 247 -2.55 -12.01 -13.65
N VAL A 248 -2.26 -11.68 -14.90
CA VAL A 248 -1.71 -10.39 -15.33
C VAL A 248 -2.68 -9.78 -16.33
N MET A 249 -3.13 -8.56 -16.08
CA MET A 249 -4.01 -7.82 -16.99
C MET A 249 -3.49 -6.42 -17.25
N PHE A 250 -3.72 -5.92 -18.47
CA PHE A 250 -3.44 -4.52 -18.82
C PHE A 250 -4.70 -3.69 -18.59
N LEU A 251 -4.53 -2.62 -17.84
CA LEU A 251 -5.64 -1.77 -17.43
C LEU A 251 -5.88 -0.63 -18.40
N GLY A 252 -4.84 -0.16 -19.09
CA GLY A 252 -4.82 1.09 -19.86
C GLY A 252 -5.96 1.28 -20.88
N GLU A 253 -6.59 2.47 -20.78
CA GLU A 253 -7.15 3.27 -21.88
C GLU A 253 -6.92 4.76 -21.57
N THR A 254 -5.97 5.37 -22.29
CA THR A 254 -5.95 6.79 -22.62
C THR A 254 -5.38 6.96 -24.04
N SER A 255 -6.21 7.53 -24.90
CA SER A 255 -6.00 7.98 -26.30
C SER A 255 -5.66 6.96 -27.42
N LEU A 256 -4.75 5.98 -27.32
CA LEU A 256 -4.34 5.21 -28.53
C LEU A 256 -3.92 3.73 -28.28
N ARG A 257 -4.87 2.80 -28.49
CA ARG A 257 -4.81 1.30 -28.51
C ARG A 257 -4.77 0.57 -27.14
N ARG A 258 -5.51 -0.56 -27.12
CA ARG A 258 -6.29 -1.11 -25.99
C ARG A 258 -5.82 -2.50 -25.54
N GLY A 259 -5.48 -2.64 -24.26
CA GLY A 259 -5.37 -3.93 -23.57
C GLY A 259 -4.31 -4.90 -24.14
N ILE A 260 -4.51 -6.20 -23.92
CA ILE A 260 -3.53 -7.21 -24.30
C ILE A 260 -3.65 -7.51 -25.81
N ALA A 261 -2.69 -7.06 -26.61
CA ALA A 261 -2.67 -7.35 -28.05
C ALA A 261 -2.39 -8.84 -28.30
N ASN A 262 -1.41 -9.41 -27.60
CA ASN A 262 -1.05 -10.82 -27.71
C ASN A 262 -0.39 -11.34 -26.43
N VAL A 263 -0.45 -12.66 -26.24
CA VAL A 263 0.21 -13.40 -25.14
C VAL A 263 1.05 -14.52 -25.74
N GLN A 264 2.31 -14.63 -25.32
CA GLN A 264 3.21 -15.71 -25.72
C GLN A 264 3.63 -16.54 -24.51
N TYR A 265 3.81 -17.85 -24.70
CA TYR A 265 4.26 -18.75 -23.64
C TYR A 265 5.61 -19.37 -23.97
N TYR A 266 6.58 -19.25 -23.06
CA TYR A 266 7.92 -19.81 -23.22
C TYR A 266 8.15 -20.96 -22.25
N SER A 267 9.02 -21.90 -22.62
CA SER A 267 9.48 -22.95 -21.73
C SER A 267 10.95 -22.74 -21.34
N GLY A 268 11.21 -22.49 -20.06
CA GLY A 268 12.53 -22.08 -19.56
C GLY A 268 13.68 -23.07 -19.77
N ARG A 269 13.37 -24.31 -20.16
CA ARG A 269 14.34 -25.39 -20.41
C ARG A 269 14.63 -25.65 -21.88
N GLN A 270 14.01 -24.92 -22.81
CA GLN A 270 14.17 -25.12 -24.25
C GLN A 270 15.00 -23.99 -24.89
N ALA A 271 15.53 -24.24 -26.09
CA ALA A 271 16.12 -23.17 -26.90
C ALA A 271 15.00 -22.38 -27.60
N TYR A 272 15.22 -21.10 -27.87
CA TYR A 272 14.23 -20.21 -28.52
C TYR A 272 13.58 -20.82 -29.77
N ALA A 273 14.37 -21.47 -30.64
CA ALA A 273 13.88 -22.11 -31.87
C ALA A 273 12.84 -23.25 -31.64
N PHE A 274 12.72 -23.75 -30.40
CA PHE A 274 11.77 -24.78 -30.00
C PHE A 274 10.71 -24.28 -29.00
N GLY A 275 10.62 -22.96 -28.77
CA GLY A 275 9.68 -22.36 -27.81
C GLY A 275 10.30 -22.09 -26.44
N GLY A 276 11.63 -21.98 -26.35
CA GLY A 276 12.32 -21.40 -25.20
C GLY A 276 12.36 -19.89 -25.23
N ASP A 277 13.07 -19.30 -24.27
CA ASP A 277 13.12 -17.84 -24.09
C ASP A 277 13.90 -17.12 -25.21
N PRO A 278 13.49 -15.90 -25.58
CA PRO A 278 14.26 -15.07 -26.48
C PRO A 278 15.57 -14.61 -25.80
N THR A 279 16.66 -14.68 -26.55
CA THR A 279 18.03 -14.55 -26.02
C THR A 279 18.74 -13.25 -26.40
N ASN A 280 18.12 -12.43 -27.24
CA ASN A 280 18.68 -11.15 -27.72
C ASN A 280 17.56 -10.17 -28.10
N ASP A 281 17.91 -8.88 -28.24
CA ASP A 281 16.98 -7.80 -28.59
C ASP A 281 16.15 -8.05 -29.84
N ALA A 282 16.73 -8.66 -30.88
CA ALA A 282 16.00 -8.90 -32.12
C ALA A 282 14.90 -9.94 -31.92
N GLU A 283 15.18 -11.01 -31.17
CA GLU A 283 14.20 -12.02 -30.77
C GLU A 283 13.14 -11.40 -29.84
N ARG A 284 13.55 -10.68 -28.79
CA ARG A 284 12.63 -10.02 -27.84
C ARG A 284 11.70 -9.02 -28.55
N TYR A 285 12.24 -8.20 -29.44
CA TYR A 285 11.46 -7.22 -30.19
C TYR A 285 10.49 -7.89 -31.17
N ALA A 286 10.87 -9.02 -31.76
CA ALA A 286 9.99 -9.81 -32.62
C ALA A 286 8.82 -10.42 -31.83
N GLU A 287 9.08 -10.92 -30.62
CA GLU A 287 8.05 -11.45 -29.72
C GLU A 287 7.03 -10.38 -29.32
N LEU A 288 7.49 -9.19 -28.90
CA LEU A 288 6.62 -8.05 -28.61
C LEU A 288 5.71 -7.67 -29.80
N GLY A 289 6.14 -7.96 -31.03
CA GLY A 289 5.45 -7.63 -32.28
C GLY A 289 4.51 -8.68 -32.83
N ARG A 290 4.35 -9.83 -32.16
CA ARG A 290 3.47 -10.88 -32.67
C ARG A 290 2.03 -10.39 -32.74
N THR A 291 1.30 -10.80 -33.78
CA THR A 291 -0.09 -10.38 -33.99
C THR A 291 -1.10 -11.41 -33.50
N ARG A 292 -0.65 -12.54 -32.96
CA ARG A 292 -1.49 -13.64 -32.48
C ARG A 292 -0.94 -14.13 -31.15
N SER A 293 -1.85 -14.44 -30.23
CA SER A 293 -1.49 -15.12 -29.00
C SER A 293 -1.22 -16.61 -29.27
N ASP A 294 -0.37 -17.21 -28.44
CA ASP A 294 -0.27 -18.64 -28.34
C ASP A 294 -1.57 -19.25 -27.80
N ALA A 295 -1.77 -20.54 -28.05
CA ALA A 295 -2.91 -21.27 -27.50
C ALA A 295 -2.66 -21.66 -26.04
N ASP A 296 -3.74 -21.80 -25.27
CA ASP A 296 -3.70 -22.26 -23.88
C ASP A 296 -2.88 -23.56 -23.73
N ILE A 297 -2.14 -23.64 -22.63
CA ILE A 297 -1.29 -24.79 -22.33
C ILE A 297 -2.18 -25.99 -21.97
N SER A 298 -1.96 -27.08 -22.70
CA SER A 298 -2.69 -28.32 -22.43
C SER A 298 -2.23 -28.94 -21.11
N PRO A 299 -3.15 -29.44 -20.26
CA PRO A 299 -2.82 -30.20 -19.04
C PRO A 299 -1.98 -31.46 -19.26
N ARG A 300 -1.73 -31.85 -20.52
CA ARG A 300 -0.86 -32.98 -20.89
C ARG A 300 0.61 -32.59 -21.05
N ARG A 301 0.94 -31.30 -20.97
CA ARG A 301 2.29 -30.77 -21.19
C ARG A 301 2.77 -30.09 -19.91
N THR A 302 3.68 -30.76 -19.21
CA THR A 302 4.39 -30.20 -18.05
C THR A 302 5.66 -29.52 -18.50
N ALA A 303 5.85 -28.25 -18.15
CA ALA A 303 7.10 -27.52 -18.27
C ALA A 303 7.08 -26.32 -17.31
N ASP A 304 8.26 -25.79 -17.03
CA ASP A 304 8.46 -24.47 -16.46
C ASP A 304 8.10 -23.44 -17.54
N TYR A 305 6.94 -22.80 -17.38
CA TYR A 305 6.34 -21.89 -18.35
C TYR A 305 6.40 -20.43 -17.90
N ARG A 306 6.55 -19.54 -18.86
CA ARG A 306 6.56 -18.08 -18.64
C ARG A 306 5.59 -17.43 -19.59
N MET A 307 5.06 -16.27 -19.24
CA MET A 307 4.18 -15.50 -20.12
C MET A 307 4.75 -14.11 -20.44
N LEU A 308 4.61 -13.71 -21.71
CA LEU A 308 4.83 -12.34 -22.16
C LEU A 308 3.53 -11.78 -22.72
N LEU A 309 3.05 -10.70 -22.12
CA LEU A 309 1.94 -9.90 -22.60
C LEU A 309 2.49 -8.70 -23.35
N SER A 310 1.90 -8.33 -24.49
CA SER A 310 2.30 -7.15 -25.25
C SER A 310 1.10 -6.27 -25.57
N ASN A 311 1.30 -4.95 -25.47
CA ASN A 311 0.31 -3.91 -25.80
C ASN A 311 0.31 -3.60 -27.31
N GLY A 312 1.15 -4.28 -28.09
CA GLY A 312 1.30 -4.06 -29.52
C GLY A 312 2.17 -2.85 -29.86
N GLU A 313 2.02 -2.34 -31.09
CA GLU A 313 2.88 -1.30 -31.67
C GLU A 313 2.27 0.10 -31.53
N PHE A 314 3.03 0.99 -30.89
CA PHE A 314 2.89 2.45 -30.90
C PHE A 314 3.73 3.02 -32.04
N TYR A 315 3.24 4.06 -32.72
CA TYR A 315 3.92 4.58 -33.91
C TYR A 315 5.31 5.17 -33.60
N ALA A 316 5.45 6.01 -32.58
CA ALA A 316 6.74 6.57 -32.18
C ALA A 316 6.66 7.24 -30.80
N LEU A 317 7.80 7.31 -30.09
CA LEU A 317 7.99 8.10 -28.88
C LEU A 317 9.08 9.15 -29.10
N ALA A 318 8.68 10.42 -29.19
CA ALA A 318 9.59 11.54 -29.38
C ALA A 318 10.37 11.86 -28.08
N PRO A 319 11.56 12.49 -28.18
CA PRO A 319 12.29 12.99 -27.01
C PRO A 319 11.41 13.86 -26.11
N GLY A 320 11.49 13.64 -24.80
CA GLY A 320 10.71 14.33 -23.77
C GLY A 320 9.23 13.93 -23.70
N ARG A 321 8.81 12.89 -24.42
CA ARG A 321 7.44 12.35 -24.33
C ARG A 321 7.42 11.06 -23.51
N THR A 322 6.28 10.84 -22.87
CA THR A 322 6.02 9.71 -21.97
C THR A 322 4.95 8.79 -22.57
N ALA A 323 5.16 7.49 -22.43
CA ALA A 323 4.18 6.46 -22.72
C ALA A 323 3.87 5.67 -21.45
N THR A 324 2.59 5.51 -21.13
CA THR A 324 2.15 4.86 -19.89
C THR A 324 1.66 3.43 -20.15
N LEU A 325 2.07 2.49 -19.30
CA LEU A 325 1.49 1.14 -19.21
C LEU A 325 1.01 0.88 -17.78
N GLU A 326 -0.28 0.59 -17.62
CA GLU A 326 -0.84 0.12 -16.35
C GLU A 326 -1.11 -1.38 -16.39
N VAL A 327 -0.63 -2.10 -15.38
CA VAL A 327 -0.72 -3.55 -15.22
C VAL A 327 -1.30 -3.86 -13.85
N ALA A 328 -2.28 -4.76 -13.76
CA ALA A 328 -2.66 -5.37 -12.49
C ALA A 328 -2.15 -6.81 -12.43
N LEU A 329 -1.56 -7.14 -11.29
CA LEU A 329 -1.28 -8.51 -10.86
C LEU A 329 -2.43 -8.93 -9.95
N VAL A 330 -3.13 -9.99 -10.30
CA VAL A 330 -4.38 -10.40 -9.65
C VAL A 330 -4.27 -11.86 -9.24
N VAL A 331 -4.80 -12.22 -8.08
CA VAL A 331 -4.95 -13.62 -7.65
C VAL A 331 -6.40 -13.88 -7.26
N GLY A 332 -6.83 -15.14 -7.30
CA GLY A 332 -8.16 -15.51 -6.83
C GLY A 332 -8.33 -17.02 -6.72
N ASP A 333 -9.30 -17.45 -5.89
CA ASP A 333 -9.63 -18.86 -5.69
C ASP A 333 -10.30 -19.44 -6.94
N GLY A 334 -9.57 -20.27 -7.69
CA GLY A 334 -10.02 -20.77 -8.98
C GLY A 334 -10.17 -19.68 -10.05
N LEU A 335 -10.63 -20.10 -11.24
CA LEU A 335 -10.89 -19.17 -12.34
C LEU A 335 -12.05 -18.22 -12.04
N GLU A 336 -13.09 -18.67 -11.32
CA GLU A 336 -14.24 -17.81 -10.99
C GLU A 336 -13.82 -16.67 -10.06
N GLY A 337 -13.08 -16.98 -8.98
CA GLY A 337 -12.54 -15.97 -8.07
C GLY A 337 -11.59 -15.01 -8.78
N LEU A 338 -10.66 -15.50 -9.61
CA LEU A 338 -9.78 -14.62 -10.39
C LEU A 338 -10.56 -13.64 -11.28
N LEU A 339 -11.62 -14.10 -11.94
CA LEU A 339 -12.42 -13.25 -12.83
C LEU A 339 -13.27 -12.23 -12.06
N GLU A 340 -13.76 -12.59 -10.88
CA GLU A 340 -14.43 -11.67 -9.96
C GLU A 340 -13.48 -10.57 -9.48
N THR A 341 -12.26 -10.93 -9.05
CA THR A 341 -11.22 -9.96 -8.66
C THR A 341 -10.82 -9.07 -9.85
N CYS A 342 -10.62 -9.63 -11.04
CA CYS A 342 -10.32 -8.83 -12.24
C CYS A 342 -11.43 -7.83 -12.59
N ALA A 343 -12.70 -8.21 -12.38
CA ALA A 343 -13.83 -7.31 -12.56
C ALA A 343 -13.82 -6.21 -11.47
N GLN A 344 -13.57 -6.56 -10.22
CA GLN A 344 -13.41 -5.58 -9.15
C GLN A 344 -12.28 -4.57 -9.43
N VAL A 345 -11.13 -5.00 -9.93
CA VAL A 345 -10.03 -4.10 -10.35
C VAL A 345 -10.50 -3.10 -11.40
N ARG A 346 -11.31 -3.55 -12.37
CA ARG A 346 -11.89 -2.67 -13.40
C ARG A 346 -12.82 -1.63 -12.78
N GLN A 347 -13.64 -2.01 -11.81
CA GLN A 347 -14.53 -1.09 -11.11
C GLN A 347 -13.78 -0.03 -10.33
N ILE A 348 -12.81 -0.43 -9.52
CA ILE A 348 -12.02 0.50 -8.71
C ILE A 348 -11.22 1.44 -9.61
N ARG A 349 -10.68 0.92 -10.71
CA ARG A 349 -10.03 1.75 -11.73
C ARG A 349 -11.00 2.73 -12.39
N GLY A 350 -12.23 2.32 -12.70
CA GLY A 350 -13.28 3.22 -13.19
C GLY A 350 -13.65 4.29 -12.15
N GLY A 351 -13.50 3.92 -10.87
CA GLY A 351 -13.59 4.79 -9.71
C GLY A 351 -15.01 5.32 -9.46
N ARG A 352 -15.13 6.53 -8.90
CA ARG A 352 -16.41 7.16 -8.56
C ARG A 352 -16.73 8.32 -9.46
N TRP A 353 -18.02 8.51 -9.70
CA TRP A 353 -18.53 9.57 -10.55
C TRP A 353 -18.93 10.78 -9.71
N TYR A 354 -18.36 11.94 -10.01
CA TYR A 354 -18.58 13.20 -9.32
C TYR A 354 -19.24 14.25 -10.23
N ASP A 355 -20.05 15.12 -9.62
CA ASP A 355 -20.57 16.34 -10.25
C ASP A 355 -19.58 17.50 -9.99
N LEU A 356 -18.69 17.75 -10.95
CA LEU A 356 -17.58 18.70 -10.81
C LEU A 356 -17.99 20.18 -11.02
N ASP A 357 -19.18 20.47 -11.53
CA ASP A 357 -19.64 21.85 -11.73
C ASP A 357 -20.46 22.41 -10.54
N VAL A 358 -20.80 21.54 -9.58
CA VAL A 358 -21.51 21.86 -8.31
C VAL A 358 -22.92 22.45 -8.56
N ASP A 359 -23.45 22.34 -9.78
CA ASP A 359 -24.79 22.75 -10.16
C ASP A 359 -25.62 21.54 -10.63
N TYR A 360 -26.44 21.06 -9.70
CA TYR A 360 -27.40 19.95 -9.87
C TYR A 360 -28.39 20.09 -11.05
N ALA A 361 -28.45 21.26 -11.69
CA ALA A 361 -29.29 21.56 -12.84
C ALA A 361 -28.54 21.67 -14.18
N THR A 362 -27.21 21.63 -14.19
CA THR A 362 -26.38 21.80 -15.39
C THR A 362 -25.66 20.52 -15.81
N GLY A 363 -24.92 20.64 -16.92
CA GLY A 363 -24.71 19.62 -17.94
C GLY A 363 -25.22 20.19 -19.26
N LEU A 364 -24.32 20.52 -20.19
CA LEU A 364 -24.68 21.25 -21.42
C LEU A 364 -25.33 20.25 -22.40
N ARG A 365 -26.64 20.01 -22.21
CA ARG A 365 -27.44 18.98 -22.91
C ARG A 365 -27.08 17.53 -22.53
N GLY A 366 -26.70 17.28 -21.27
CA GLY A 366 -26.34 15.93 -20.78
C GLY A 366 -24.91 15.50 -21.13
N ARG A 367 -23.98 16.47 -21.21
CA ARG A 367 -22.55 16.29 -21.50
C ARG A 367 -21.74 17.02 -20.44
N GLU A 368 -20.72 16.36 -19.88
CA GLU A 368 -20.17 16.73 -18.58
C GLU A 368 -18.67 16.46 -18.40
N THR A 369 -17.99 15.90 -19.40
CA THR A 369 -16.52 15.96 -19.47
C THR A 369 -16.14 17.15 -20.34
N LEU A 370 -15.41 18.12 -19.79
CA LEU A 370 -14.87 19.22 -20.58
C LEU A 370 -13.57 18.77 -21.24
N VAL A 371 -13.52 18.80 -22.57
CA VAL A 371 -12.33 18.45 -23.34
C VAL A 371 -11.83 19.65 -24.11
N CYS A 372 -10.58 20.06 -23.88
CA CYS A 372 -9.95 21.19 -24.56
C CYS A 372 -8.95 20.72 -25.62
N LEU A 373 -8.90 21.44 -26.75
CA LEU A 373 -7.93 21.18 -27.83
C LEU A 373 -6.49 21.30 -27.34
N GLU A 374 -6.25 22.31 -26.51
CA GLU A 374 -4.94 22.65 -25.98
C GLU A 374 -4.36 21.55 -25.09
N ASP A 375 -5.20 20.84 -24.34
CA ASP A 375 -4.80 19.72 -23.48
C ASP A 375 -4.26 18.53 -24.29
N MET A 376 -4.69 18.39 -25.55
CA MET A 376 -4.16 17.39 -26.49
C MET A 376 -2.97 17.91 -27.31
N GLY A 377 -2.47 19.11 -27.02
CA GLY A 377 -1.37 19.75 -27.76
C GLY A 377 -1.76 20.28 -29.13
N PHE A 378 -3.06 20.47 -29.39
CA PHE A 378 -3.57 21.06 -30.63
C PHE A 378 -4.04 22.50 -30.38
N SER A 379 -4.08 23.29 -31.45
CA SER A 379 -4.71 24.61 -31.44
C SER A 379 -5.94 24.59 -32.35
N LEU A 380 -6.82 25.58 -32.23
CA LEU A 380 -7.95 25.75 -33.14
C LEU A 380 -7.53 25.77 -34.63
N ARG A 381 -6.29 26.15 -34.95
CA ARG A 381 -5.77 26.15 -36.33
C ARG A 381 -5.47 24.75 -36.89
N ASP A 382 -5.22 23.79 -36.00
CA ASP A 382 -4.85 22.42 -36.32
C ASP A 382 -6.01 21.45 -36.03
N PHE A 383 -7.22 21.96 -35.87
CA PHE A 383 -8.42 21.20 -35.48
C PHE A 383 -8.67 19.98 -36.36
N ASP A 384 -8.55 20.11 -37.69
CA ASP A 384 -8.77 19.00 -38.63
C ASP A 384 -7.76 17.85 -38.46
N ALA A 385 -6.62 18.10 -37.80
CA ALA A 385 -5.62 17.08 -37.46
C ALA A 385 -5.77 16.56 -36.03
N SER A 386 -6.68 17.13 -35.24
CA SER A 386 -6.92 16.74 -33.86
C SER A 386 -7.79 15.48 -33.77
N PRO A 387 -7.62 14.64 -32.73
CA PRO A 387 -8.49 13.49 -32.48
C PRO A 387 -9.97 13.86 -32.32
N LEU A 388 -10.27 15.10 -31.89
CA LEU A 388 -11.63 15.62 -31.71
C LEU A 388 -12.43 15.71 -33.01
N HIS A 389 -11.77 15.94 -34.15
CA HIS A 389 -12.45 16.16 -35.43
C HIS A 389 -13.38 15.00 -35.83
N GLU A 390 -13.01 13.77 -35.44
CA GLU A 390 -13.72 12.54 -35.80
C GLU A 390 -14.65 12.02 -34.69
N GLN A 391 -14.79 12.72 -33.56
CA GLN A 391 -15.61 12.27 -32.43
C GLN A 391 -17.04 12.83 -32.46
N ASP A 392 -17.96 12.09 -31.85
CA ASP A 392 -19.31 12.55 -31.50
C ASP A 392 -19.32 12.95 -30.01
N PRO A 393 -19.71 14.19 -29.65
CA PRO A 393 -19.74 14.63 -28.27
C PRO A 393 -20.78 13.90 -27.40
N ASP A 394 -21.77 13.20 -27.97
CA ASP A 394 -22.71 12.35 -27.22
C ASP A 394 -22.19 10.90 -27.05
N PHE A 395 -21.11 10.52 -27.75
CA PHE A 395 -20.50 9.18 -27.71
C PHE A 395 -18.96 9.30 -27.74
N TYR A 396 -18.41 10.07 -26.80
CA TYR A 396 -17.00 10.44 -26.80
C TYR A 396 -16.07 9.32 -26.29
N ASP A 397 -16.64 8.18 -25.93
CA ASP A 397 -15.90 6.98 -25.58
C ASP A 397 -15.37 6.26 -26.84
N HIS A 398 -14.10 5.89 -26.80
CA HIS A 398 -13.40 5.18 -27.86
C HIS A 398 -13.82 3.70 -28.01
N THR A 399 -14.77 3.17 -27.22
CA THR A 399 -15.12 1.72 -27.13
C THR A 399 -15.82 1.14 -28.35
N GLY A 400 -16.05 1.92 -29.41
CA GLY A 400 -16.43 1.39 -30.72
C GLY A 400 -17.85 0.83 -30.79
N CYS A 401 -18.73 1.16 -29.84
CA CYS A 401 -20.14 0.76 -29.86
C CYS A 401 -20.96 1.45 -30.96
N VAL A 402 -20.40 2.45 -31.65
CA VAL A 402 -21.00 3.06 -32.84
C VAL A 402 -20.11 2.89 -34.08
N PRO A 403 -20.21 1.77 -34.80
CA PRO A 403 -19.60 1.66 -36.11
C PRO A 403 -20.49 2.37 -37.14
N ASP A 404 -19.91 3.40 -37.75
CA ASP A 404 -20.30 4.06 -38.99
C ASP A 404 -21.67 4.79 -39.02
N HIS A 405 -21.55 6.11 -38.98
CA HIS A 405 -22.51 7.13 -39.42
C HIS A 405 -23.71 7.44 -38.51
N LEU A 406 -23.51 8.36 -37.56
CA LEU A 406 -24.53 9.34 -37.20
C LEU A 406 -23.95 10.74 -36.91
N LEU A 407 -24.63 11.71 -37.52
CA LEU A 407 -24.90 13.13 -37.22
C LEU A 407 -23.93 13.96 -36.34
N HIS A 408 -23.09 14.75 -37.02
CA HIS A 408 -22.24 15.88 -36.56
C HIS A 408 -20.79 15.54 -36.19
N PHE A 409 -19.92 15.53 -37.20
CA PHE A 409 -18.49 15.83 -36.97
C PHE A 409 -18.37 17.17 -36.27
N LEU A 410 -17.61 17.22 -35.19
CA LEU A 410 -17.29 18.45 -34.51
C LEU A 410 -16.64 19.43 -35.48
N ARG A 411 -17.03 20.70 -35.36
CA ARG A 411 -16.45 21.82 -36.10
C ARG A 411 -15.75 22.75 -35.14
N PRO A 412 -14.81 23.59 -35.63
CA PRO A 412 -14.21 24.64 -34.83
C PRO A 412 -15.23 25.55 -34.13
N GLU A 413 -16.42 25.71 -34.70
CA GLU A 413 -17.50 26.54 -34.14
C GLU A 413 -18.26 25.88 -32.98
N ASP A 414 -18.11 24.57 -32.77
CA ASP A 414 -18.77 23.84 -31.68
C ASP A 414 -17.99 23.92 -30.35
N LEU A 415 -16.75 24.45 -30.38
CA LEU A 415 -15.92 24.69 -29.20
C LEU A 415 -16.23 26.05 -28.58
N GLU A 416 -16.30 26.09 -27.25
CA GLU A 416 -16.40 27.29 -26.44
C GLU A 416 -15.00 27.78 -26.05
N GLU A 417 -14.76 29.10 -26.20
CA GLU A 417 -13.53 29.74 -25.70
C GLU A 417 -13.72 30.06 -24.21
N LEU A 418 -12.93 29.41 -23.35
CA LEU A 418 -12.93 29.63 -21.90
C LEU A 418 -12.22 30.95 -21.53
N PRO A 419 -12.45 31.50 -20.33
CA PRO A 419 -11.81 32.75 -19.88
C PRO A 419 -10.27 32.74 -19.87
N ASP A 420 -9.65 31.56 -19.83
CA ASP A 420 -8.21 31.34 -19.89
C ASP A 420 -7.66 31.25 -21.34
N GLY A 421 -8.53 31.33 -22.35
CA GLY A 421 -8.20 31.29 -23.77
C GLY A 421 -8.14 29.89 -24.40
N ARG A 422 -8.49 28.83 -23.65
CA ARG A 422 -8.62 27.46 -24.18
C ARG A 422 -9.92 27.27 -24.97
N HIS A 423 -9.91 26.36 -25.94
CA HIS A 423 -11.06 26.01 -26.77
C HIS A 423 -11.55 24.61 -26.41
N CYS A 424 -12.74 24.52 -25.82
CA CYS A 424 -13.21 23.31 -25.17
C CYS A 424 -14.64 22.94 -25.55
N ILE A 425 -15.00 21.67 -25.39
CA ILE A 425 -16.36 21.18 -25.58
C ILE A 425 -16.73 20.18 -24.50
N TRP A 426 -17.99 20.22 -24.08
CA TRP A 426 -18.56 19.22 -23.18
C TRP A 426 -18.95 17.95 -23.96
N VAL A 427 -18.55 16.80 -23.43
CA VAL A 427 -18.81 15.48 -24.02
C VAL A 427 -19.35 14.48 -23.00
N ASN A 428 -20.01 13.42 -23.50
CA ASN A 428 -20.46 12.27 -22.71
C ASN A 428 -19.50 11.09 -22.93
N ALA A 429 -18.85 10.60 -21.87
CA ALA A 429 -17.66 9.75 -21.95
C ALA A 429 -17.84 8.30 -21.43
N ASP A 430 -19.03 7.90 -20.94
CA ASP A 430 -19.27 6.59 -20.31
C ASP A 430 -20.41 5.75 -20.92
N THR A 431 -21.11 6.33 -21.91
CA THR A 431 -22.33 5.80 -22.55
C THR A 431 -22.27 4.35 -23.03
N CYS A 432 -21.07 3.87 -23.40
CA CYS A 432 -20.87 2.53 -23.93
C CYS A 432 -20.55 1.49 -22.85
N GLU A 433 -19.94 1.95 -21.75
CA GLU A 433 -19.56 1.13 -20.60
C GLU A 433 -20.82 0.66 -19.85
N GLU A 434 -21.83 1.53 -19.74
CA GLU A 434 -23.05 1.30 -18.97
C GLU A 434 -23.90 0.13 -19.48
N CYS A 435 -23.91 -0.06 -20.79
CA CYS A 435 -24.66 -1.13 -21.43
C CYS A 435 -23.95 -2.49 -21.25
N LEU A 436 -22.61 -2.50 -21.23
CA LEU A 436 -21.83 -3.67 -20.81
C LEU A 436 -22.09 -3.96 -19.34
N HIS A 437 -22.02 -2.96 -18.45
CA HIS A 437 -22.27 -3.09 -17.02
C HIS A 437 -23.64 -3.70 -16.72
N ALA A 438 -24.68 -3.29 -17.44
CA ALA A 438 -26.04 -3.77 -17.25
C ALA A 438 -26.27 -5.21 -17.72
N ARG A 439 -25.62 -5.65 -18.81
CA ARG A 439 -26.02 -6.86 -19.55
C ARG A 439 -24.91 -7.87 -19.84
N GLY A 440 -23.65 -7.51 -19.64
CA GLY A 440 -22.48 -8.34 -19.94
C GLY A 440 -22.27 -8.59 -21.44
N ILE A 441 -22.84 -7.75 -22.30
CA ILE A 441 -22.75 -7.86 -23.77
C ILE A 441 -22.21 -6.53 -24.32
N PRO A 442 -21.22 -6.54 -25.23
CA PRO A 442 -20.80 -5.33 -25.94
C PRO A 442 -21.95 -4.77 -26.76
N CYS A 443 -22.25 -3.48 -26.62
CA CYS A 443 -23.48 -2.95 -27.18
C CYS A 443 -23.37 -2.56 -28.65
N THR A 444 -24.41 -2.90 -29.41
CA THR A 444 -24.68 -2.29 -30.70
C THR A 444 -25.52 -1.03 -30.48
N LYS A 445 -25.47 -0.07 -31.40
CA LYS A 445 -26.38 1.09 -31.40
C LYS A 445 -27.86 0.72 -31.17
N ALA A 446 -28.32 -0.39 -31.75
CA ALA A 446 -29.72 -0.82 -31.61
C ALA A 446 -30.03 -1.44 -30.23
N ASP A 447 -29.02 -1.94 -29.51
CA ASP A 447 -29.17 -2.42 -28.14
C ASP A 447 -29.18 -1.23 -27.17
N PHE A 448 -28.31 -0.24 -27.43
CA PHE A 448 -28.30 1.04 -26.71
C PHE A 448 -29.65 1.76 -26.80
N GLU A 449 -30.16 2.06 -28.00
CA GLU A 449 -31.44 2.79 -28.18
C GLU A 449 -32.66 2.07 -27.57
N ARG A 450 -32.57 0.77 -27.31
CA ARG A 450 -33.68 -0.02 -26.73
C ARG A 450 -33.57 -0.23 -25.23
N HIS A 451 -32.38 -0.09 -24.66
CA HIS A 451 -32.07 -0.53 -23.30
C HIS A 451 -31.37 0.55 -22.47
N TRP A 452 -31.07 1.71 -23.06
CA TRP A 452 -30.65 2.90 -22.37
C TRP A 452 -31.84 3.54 -21.64
N HIS A 453 -31.89 3.37 -20.32
CA HIS A 453 -32.91 3.97 -19.46
C HIS A 453 -32.29 4.83 -18.34
N CYS A 454 -31.03 5.21 -18.47
CA CYS A 454 -30.25 5.91 -17.44
C CYS A 454 -30.74 7.35 -17.18
N ASP A 455 -31.49 7.93 -18.13
CA ASP A 455 -32.15 9.22 -18.04
C ASP A 455 -33.68 9.11 -17.79
N GLU A 456 -34.22 7.89 -17.69
CA GLU A 456 -35.65 7.66 -17.51
C GLU A 456 -36.08 7.74 -16.02
N PRO A 457 -36.93 8.71 -15.63
CA PRO A 457 -37.31 8.93 -14.23
C PRO A 457 -38.17 7.81 -13.60
N TYR A 458 -38.52 6.78 -14.36
CA TYR A 458 -39.34 5.65 -13.92
C TYR A 458 -38.68 4.28 -14.14
N ALA A 459 -37.40 4.25 -14.52
CA ALA A 459 -36.66 3.01 -14.65
C ALA A 459 -36.61 2.27 -13.30
N THR A 460 -36.73 0.95 -13.33
CA THR A 460 -36.61 0.11 -12.14
C THR A 460 -35.15 0.07 -11.66
N PRO A 461 -34.88 -0.20 -10.37
CA PRO A 461 -33.51 -0.36 -9.87
C PRO A 461 -32.68 -1.34 -10.71
N ASP A 462 -33.29 -2.45 -11.14
CA ASP A 462 -32.65 -3.46 -12.00
C ASP A 462 -32.30 -2.93 -13.42
N GLU A 463 -33.03 -1.95 -13.93
CA GLU A 463 -32.74 -1.27 -15.21
C GLU A 463 -31.64 -0.21 -15.07
N LEU A 464 -31.43 0.30 -13.86
CA LEU A 464 -30.43 1.32 -13.54
C LEU A 464 -29.11 0.75 -13.01
N VAL A 465 -29.02 -0.57 -12.76
CA VAL A 465 -27.81 -1.21 -12.19
C VAL A 465 -26.55 -0.92 -13.01
N GLY A 466 -26.64 -0.85 -14.34
CA GLY A 466 -25.49 -0.58 -15.20
C GLY A 466 -25.26 0.89 -15.54
N CYS A 467 -26.10 1.82 -15.07
CA CYS A 467 -25.91 3.24 -15.34
C CYS A 467 -24.80 3.81 -14.44
N THR A 468 -23.88 4.56 -15.02
CA THR A 468 -22.81 5.30 -14.35
C THR A 468 -23.11 6.81 -14.43
N GLY A 469 -22.51 7.60 -13.54
CA GLY A 469 -22.88 9.01 -13.36
C GLY A 469 -24.23 9.25 -12.66
N ILE A 470 -24.47 10.49 -12.19
CA ILE A 470 -25.70 10.88 -11.49
C ILE A 470 -26.80 11.18 -12.52
N TYR A 471 -27.47 10.16 -13.05
CA TYR A 471 -28.43 10.27 -14.18
C TYR A 471 -27.74 10.54 -15.55
N GLY A 472 -26.60 9.90 -15.82
CA GLY A 472 -25.77 10.17 -17.00
C GLY A 472 -25.03 11.50 -16.91
N ARG A 473 -24.70 11.88 -15.68
CA ARG A 473 -24.16 13.19 -15.31
C ARG A 473 -23.00 13.09 -14.30
N GLY A 474 -21.82 12.69 -14.75
CA GLY A 474 -20.67 12.77 -13.86
C GLY A 474 -19.35 12.65 -14.58
N THR A 475 -18.30 13.09 -13.91
CA THR A 475 -16.91 12.79 -14.28
C THR A 475 -16.40 11.67 -13.39
N GLY A 476 -15.90 10.59 -14.01
CA GLY A 476 -15.29 9.47 -13.30
C GLY A 476 -13.91 9.83 -12.79
N VAL A 477 -13.74 9.83 -11.47
CA VAL A 477 -12.44 9.93 -10.79
C VAL A 477 -12.01 8.50 -10.45
N ARG A 478 -10.88 8.08 -11.04
CA ARG A 478 -10.34 6.73 -10.94
C ARG A 478 -9.78 6.43 -9.55
N TRP A 479 -9.73 5.15 -9.19
CA TRP A 479 -9.06 4.65 -7.98
C TRP A 479 -9.66 5.15 -6.66
N VAL A 480 -10.89 5.68 -6.70
CA VAL A 480 -11.64 6.10 -5.53
C VAL A 480 -12.48 4.94 -5.00
N THR A 481 -12.31 4.64 -3.72
CA THR A 481 -13.09 3.63 -3.00
C THR A 481 -13.45 4.12 -1.59
N ASP A 482 -14.53 3.57 -1.02
CA ASP A 482 -14.81 3.74 0.42
C ASP A 482 -13.70 3.04 1.20
N MET A 483 -13.17 3.71 2.22
CA MET A 483 -12.16 3.16 3.12
C MET A 483 -12.53 3.51 4.56
N PRO A 484 -12.29 2.60 5.52
CA PRO A 484 -12.39 2.98 6.91
C PRO A 484 -11.36 4.07 7.25
N PRO A 485 -11.54 4.80 8.36
CA PRO A 485 -10.54 5.72 8.86
C PRO A 485 -9.18 5.00 9.00
N PRO A 486 -8.08 5.69 8.69
CA PRO A 486 -6.75 5.07 8.68
C PRO A 486 -6.43 4.50 10.06
N PRO A 487 -5.71 3.35 10.15
CA PRO A 487 -5.34 2.76 11.41
C PRO A 487 -4.42 3.70 12.20
N PRO A 488 -4.60 3.82 13.53
CA PRO A 488 -3.90 4.81 14.34
C PRO A 488 -2.46 4.38 14.61
N PRO A 489 -1.43 5.21 14.39
CA PRO A 489 -0.05 4.85 14.69
C PRO A 489 0.10 4.25 16.09
N LEU A 490 0.57 3.00 16.16
CA LEU A 490 0.62 2.23 17.40
C LEU A 490 2.04 2.00 17.92
N ARG A 491 2.14 1.80 19.23
CA ARG A 491 3.36 1.40 19.94
C ARG A 491 3.02 0.35 20.96
N VAL A 492 3.76 -0.75 20.95
CA VAL A 492 3.70 -1.78 21.99
C VAL A 492 4.87 -1.65 22.97
N TRP A 493 4.59 -1.84 24.25
CA TRP A 493 5.60 -1.90 25.30
C TRP A 493 5.43 -3.18 26.12
N ALA A 494 6.36 -4.11 25.90
CA ALA A 494 6.42 -5.36 26.63
C ALA A 494 6.93 -5.15 28.07
N ARG A 495 6.24 -5.78 29.03
CA ARG A 495 6.54 -5.81 30.46
C ARG A 495 6.50 -7.25 30.97
N ASN A 496 6.80 -7.44 32.24
CA ASN A 496 6.64 -8.73 32.89
C ASN A 496 5.17 -9.17 32.92
N ARG A 497 4.84 -10.23 32.15
CA ARG A 497 3.49 -10.79 31.98
C ARG A 497 2.43 -9.77 31.55
N ALA A 498 2.84 -8.77 30.79
CA ALA A 498 1.93 -7.78 30.25
C ALA A 498 2.49 -7.15 28.97
N VAL A 499 1.58 -6.69 28.11
CA VAL A 499 1.89 -5.80 26.99
C VAL A 499 0.98 -4.59 27.08
N HIS A 500 1.59 -3.41 27.07
CA HIS A 500 0.88 -2.16 26.94
C HIS A 500 0.83 -1.78 25.46
N VAL A 501 -0.37 -1.57 24.94
CA VAL A 501 -0.61 -1.12 23.56
C VAL A 501 -1.06 0.34 23.64
N TYR A 502 -0.30 1.22 23.00
CA TYR A 502 -0.58 2.64 22.89
C TYR A 502 -0.90 3.00 21.44
N TRP A 503 -1.87 3.87 21.21
CA TRP A 503 -2.16 4.40 19.86
C TRP A 503 -2.65 5.84 19.95
N ARG A 504 -2.58 6.53 18.81
CA ARG A 504 -3.02 7.94 18.66
C ARG A 504 -4.51 8.05 18.32
N ASP A 505 -5.09 9.22 18.57
CA ASP A 505 -6.50 9.53 18.28
C ASP A 505 -6.73 10.21 16.92
N ASP A 506 -5.70 10.35 16.08
CA ASP A 506 -5.78 11.02 14.77
C ASP A 506 -7.00 10.59 13.92
N PRO A 507 -7.34 9.28 13.81
CA PRO A 507 -8.46 8.82 12.98
C PRO A 507 -9.82 9.38 13.38
N GLU A 508 -10.01 9.83 14.62
CA GLU A 508 -11.28 10.41 15.10
C GLU A 508 -11.65 11.74 14.43
N THR A 509 -10.70 12.40 13.74
CA THR A 509 -10.98 13.63 12.98
C THR A 509 -10.53 13.57 11.53
N THR A 510 -10.06 12.43 11.05
CA THR A 510 -9.75 12.26 9.63
C THR A 510 -11.07 12.27 8.86
N PRO A 511 -11.29 13.23 7.93
CA PRO A 511 -12.43 13.16 7.03
C PRO A 511 -12.26 11.96 6.10
N ASP A 512 -13.34 11.24 5.83
CA ASP A 512 -13.39 10.22 4.79
C ASP A 512 -13.08 10.85 3.44
N GLU A 513 -12.22 10.19 2.66
CA GLU A 513 -11.77 10.67 1.37
C GLU A 513 -12.93 10.79 0.39
N VAL A 514 -13.96 9.95 0.50
CA VAL A 514 -15.03 9.95 -0.50
C VAL A 514 -16.06 11.05 -0.27
N HIS A 515 -16.43 11.29 1.00
CA HIS A 515 -17.51 12.21 1.35
C HIS A 515 -17.02 13.53 1.97
N GLY A 516 -15.73 13.64 2.32
CA GLY A 516 -15.17 14.79 3.05
C GLY A 516 -15.77 14.96 4.45
N GLN A 517 -16.42 13.93 5.00
CA GLN A 517 -17.08 13.93 6.31
C GLN A 517 -16.34 13.03 7.27
N ILE A 518 -16.33 13.38 8.56
CA ILE A 518 -15.78 12.49 9.60
C ILE A 518 -16.82 11.39 9.87
N ASP A 519 -16.53 10.15 9.50
CA ASP A 519 -17.41 9.00 9.63
C ASP A 519 -16.96 7.99 10.71
N PHE A 520 -15.80 8.21 11.33
CA PHE A 520 -15.25 7.40 12.43
C PHE A 520 -16.28 6.97 13.48
N GLU A 521 -16.31 5.67 13.80
CA GLU A 521 -17.20 5.09 14.80
C GLU A 521 -16.44 4.43 15.96
N GLY A 522 -15.26 3.83 15.77
CA GLY A 522 -14.51 3.28 16.92
C GLY A 522 -13.21 2.53 16.62
N TYR A 523 -12.71 1.82 17.64
CA TYR A 523 -11.45 1.06 17.60
C TYR A 523 -11.63 -0.43 17.89
N GLY A 524 -10.94 -1.28 17.14
CA GLY A 524 -10.75 -2.70 17.44
C GLY A 524 -9.31 -2.99 17.89
N VAL A 525 -9.12 -3.62 19.05
CA VAL A 525 -7.80 -4.06 19.54
C VAL A 525 -7.66 -5.56 19.32
N TRP A 526 -6.66 -5.95 18.55
CA TRP A 526 -6.46 -7.33 18.11
C TRP A 526 -5.13 -7.88 18.60
N ARG A 527 -5.10 -9.21 18.74
CA ARG A 527 -3.87 -9.95 19.00
C ARG A 527 -3.83 -11.23 18.18
N ALA A 528 -2.66 -11.52 17.63
CA ALA A 528 -2.32 -12.85 17.15
C ALA A 528 -1.26 -13.47 18.07
N ASP A 529 -1.52 -14.70 18.52
CA ASP A 529 -0.63 -15.52 19.31
C ASP A 529 -0.52 -16.94 18.73
N ASP A 530 0.52 -17.68 19.12
CA ASP A 530 0.78 -19.06 18.66
C ASP A 530 1.01 -19.19 17.14
N TRP A 531 1.69 -18.20 16.54
CA TRP A 531 2.00 -18.21 15.12
C TRP A 531 3.12 -19.22 14.80
N ASP A 532 2.73 -20.39 14.28
CA ASP A 532 3.65 -21.31 13.60
C ASP A 532 4.00 -20.72 12.24
N ARG A 533 5.05 -19.88 12.20
CA ARG A 533 5.53 -19.20 11.00
C ARG A 533 5.66 -20.24 9.87
N PRO A 534 5.00 -20.11 8.70
CA PRO A 534 5.31 -21.00 7.58
C PRO A 534 6.63 -20.60 6.91
N PRO A 535 7.29 -21.50 6.14
CA PRO A 535 8.46 -21.16 5.35
C PRO A 535 8.21 -19.91 4.48
N GLY A 536 9.07 -18.89 4.59
CA GLY A 536 8.93 -17.64 3.83
C GLY A 536 8.15 -16.51 4.49
N ALA A 537 7.34 -16.77 5.52
CA ALA A 537 6.79 -15.67 6.31
C ALA A 537 7.90 -14.97 7.11
N SER A 538 7.72 -13.75 7.61
CA SER A 538 8.71 -13.07 8.47
C SER A 538 8.05 -12.25 9.57
N ALA A 539 8.78 -11.93 10.66
CA ALA A 539 8.26 -11.05 11.71
C ALA A 539 7.82 -9.67 11.19
N ARG A 540 8.31 -9.27 10.00
CA ARG A 540 7.92 -8.05 9.31
C ARG A 540 6.64 -8.20 8.48
N LEU A 541 6.37 -9.41 7.97
CA LEU A 541 5.13 -9.73 7.23
C LEU A 541 3.97 -10.02 8.17
N GLY A 542 4.27 -10.54 9.36
CA GLY A 542 3.26 -10.83 10.37
C GLY A 542 2.41 -12.06 10.05
N PRO A 543 1.47 -12.38 10.94
CA PRO A 543 0.55 -13.49 10.78
C PRO A 543 -0.59 -13.15 9.80
N ALA A 544 -1.09 -14.18 9.10
CA ALA A 544 -2.26 -14.06 8.23
C ALA A 544 -3.49 -13.51 8.98
N SER A 545 -4.36 -12.76 8.29
CA SER A 545 -5.55 -12.09 8.86
C SER A 545 -6.45 -13.07 9.66
N SER A 546 -6.50 -14.34 9.27
CA SER A 546 -7.25 -15.40 9.98
C SER A 546 -6.73 -15.78 11.38
N LEU A 547 -5.50 -15.42 11.74
CA LEU A 547 -4.90 -15.72 13.05
C LEU A 547 -5.13 -14.62 14.09
N TRP A 548 -5.76 -13.52 13.69
CA TRP A 548 -6.03 -12.40 14.58
C TRP A 548 -7.29 -12.64 15.40
N HIS A 549 -7.21 -12.31 16.68
CA HIS A 549 -8.30 -12.42 17.63
C HIS A 549 -8.60 -11.07 18.26
N LEU A 550 -9.86 -10.66 18.20
CA LEU A 550 -10.33 -9.42 18.82
C LEU A 550 -10.26 -9.56 20.35
N LEU A 551 -9.48 -8.68 20.99
CA LEU A 551 -9.35 -8.61 22.45
C LEU A 551 -10.38 -7.65 23.06
N ALA A 552 -10.59 -6.51 22.41
CA ALA A 552 -11.51 -5.46 22.84
C ALA A 552 -12.01 -4.65 21.65
N LYS A 553 -13.25 -4.17 21.72
CA LYS A 553 -13.85 -3.26 20.74
C LYS A 553 -14.49 -2.08 21.46
N TYR A 554 -14.15 -0.89 21.01
CA TYR A 554 -14.53 0.38 21.60
C TYR A 554 -15.27 1.22 20.57
N ASP A 555 -16.23 2.00 21.03
CA ASP A 555 -17.20 2.72 20.20
C ASP A 555 -17.29 4.16 20.69
N VAL A 556 -17.48 5.11 19.77
CA VAL A 556 -17.84 6.49 20.10
C VAL A 556 -19.24 6.44 20.74
N PRO A 557 -19.55 7.31 21.71
CA PRO A 557 -20.92 7.43 22.25
C PRO A 557 -21.92 7.99 21.20
N SER A 558 -22.18 7.25 20.13
CA SER A 558 -23.14 7.56 19.06
C SER A 558 -24.16 6.44 18.93
N PHE A 559 -25.44 6.80 18.88
CA PHE A 559 -26.50 5.83 18.62
C PHE A 559 -26.84 5.84 17.13
N ILE A 560 -26.47 4.79 16.39
CA ILE A 560 -26.91 4.61 15.00
C ILE A 560 -28.43 4.43 14.98
N VAL A 561 -29.14 5.27 14.23
CA VAL A 561 -30.59 5.18 14.06
C VAL A 561 -30.86 4.46 12.74
N ARG A 562 -31.30 3.20 12.78
CA ARG A 562 -31.79 2.54 11.57
C ARG A 562 -33.01 3.32 11.04
N PRO A 563 -33.02 3.76 9.77
CA PRO A 563 -34.22 4.31 9.17
C PRO A 563 -35.25 3.17 9.06
N SER A 564 -36.23 3.13 9.96
CA SER A 564 -37.39 2.24 9.78
C SER A 564 -38.12 2.70 8.52
N GLY A 565 -38.15 1.82 7.50
CA GLY A 565 -38.70 2.12 6.18
C GLY A 565 -39.96 2.98 6.23
N LEU A 566 -39.86 4.14 5.59
CA LEU A 566 -40.94 5.03 5.13
C LEU A 566 -42.34 4.85 5.77
N GLN A 567 -42.47 4.96 7.10
CA GLN A 567 -43.73 5.36 7.74
C GLN A 567 -43.47 6.13 9.04
N VAL A 568 -44.07 7.32 9.11
CA VAL A 568 -44.07 8.22 10.27
C VAL A 568 -44.65 7.50 11.48
N GLY A 569 -43.81 7.04 12.40
CA GLY A 569 -44.28 6.41 13.64
C GLY A 569 -43.19 5.77 14.50
N ARG A 570 -42.49 6.59 15.29
CA ARG A 570 -41.71 6.26 16.51
C ARG A 570 -41.23 4.81 16.66
N GLY A 571 -39.98 4.57 16.25
CA GLY A 571 -39.12 3.52 16.79
C GLY A 571 -37.67 3.88 16.53
N ARG A 572 -36.92 4.33 17.55
CA ARG A 572 -35.47 4.44 17.48
C ARG A 572 -34.91 3.07 17.86
N ASP A 573 -34.38 2.35 16.89
CA ASP A 573 -33.63 1.13 17.13
C ASP A 573 -32.14 1.52 17.20
N THR A 574 -31.59 1.51 18.41
CA THR A 574 -30.19 1.88 18.71
C THR A 574 -29.37 0.60 18.80
N LEU A 575 -28.47 0.36 17.86
CA LEU A 575 -27.45 -0.69 18.00
C LEU A 575 -26.31 -0.13 18.87
N ALA A 576 -25.98 -0.81 19.96
CA ALA A 576 -24.70 -0.60 20.63
C ALA A 576 -23.70 -1.55 19.97
N LEU A 577 -22.69 -1.01 19.28
CA LEU A 577 -21.70 -1.81 18.53
C LEU A 577 -20.44 -2.14 19.36
N GLY A 578 -20.31 -1.61 20.58
CA GLY A 578 -19.20 -1.91 21.47
C GLY A 578 -19.47 -1.63 22.95
N ALA A 579 -18.45 -1.79 23.78
CA ALA A 579 -18.51 -1.41 25.19
C ALA A 579 -18.26 0.10 25.32
N GLU A 580 -19.26 0.85 25.83
CA GLU A 580 -19.14 2.31 26.09
C GLU A 580 -18.10 2.67 27.18
N THR A 581 -17.41 1.69 27.75
CA THR A 581 -16.67 1.85 29.00
C THR A 581 -15.32 1.15 28.91
N GLY A 582 -14.24 1.88 28.65
CA GLY A 582 -12.91 1.34 28.94
C GLY A 582 -11.70 2.06 28.36
N LEU A 583 -11.86 3.00 27.42
CA LEU A 583 -10.75 3.81 26.92
C LEU A 583 -10.60 5.08 27.72
N GLU A 584 -9.64 5.09 28.65
CA GLU A 584 -9.20 6.33 29.29
C GLU A 584 -8.09 6.94 28.44
N ALA A 585 -8.30 8.17 27.95
CA ALA A 585 -7.24 8.92 27.28
C ALA A 585 -6.08 9.13 28.26
N ILE A 586 -4.91 8.60 27.93
CA ILE A 586 -3.70 8.84 28.69
C ILE A 586 -3.22 10.23 28.35
N ARG A 587 -3.12 11.06 29.38
CA ARG A 587 -2.48 12.36 29.25
C ARG A 587 -0.97 12.19 29.36
N TYR A 588 -0.27 12.37 28.24
CA TYR A 588 1.20 12.37 28.22
C TYR A 588 1.74 13.60 28.97
N ARG A 589 2.52 13.39 30.04
CA ARG A 589 3.33 14.44 30.67
C ARG A 589 4.72 14.41 30.02
N PRO A 590 5.16 15.49 29.34
CA PRO A 590 6.41 15.47 28.62
C PRO A 590 7.60 15.37 29.58
N ALA A 591 8.53 14.47 29.26
CA ALA A 591 9.71 14.22 30.08
C ALA A 591 10.58 15.47 30.28
N CYS A 592 10.52 16.44 29.37
CA CYS A 592 11.24 17.70 29.49
C CYS A 592 10.80 18.54 30.70
N LEU A 593 9.56 18.39 31.20
CA LEU A 593 9.11 19.10 32.41
C LEU A 593 9.73 18.54 33.69
N ASP A 594 10.19 17.29 33.65
CA ASP A 594 10.86 16.64 34.78
C ASP A 594 12.40 16.70 34.63
N ASP A 595 12.89 17.18 33.48
CA ASP A 595 14.32 17.43 33.25
C ASP A 595 14.75 18.73 33.95
N PRO A 596 15.75 18.69 34.85
CA PRO A 596 16.28 19.86 35.54
C PRO A 596 16.72 21.01 34.62
N ALA A 597 17.02 20.73 33.34
CA ALA A 597 17.35 21.74 32.33
C ALA A 597 16.20 22.71 32.03
N PHE A 598 14.94 22.32 32.29
CA PHE A 598 13.74 23.13 32.02
C PHE A 598 13.00 23.56 33.29
N LEU A 599 13.67 23.51 34.44
CA LEU A 599 13.09 23.88 35.74
C LEU A 599 12.58 25.33 35.71
N GLY A 600 11.28 25.53 35.95
CA GLY A 600 10.63 26.85 35.91
C GLY A 600 9.97 27.21 34.58
N LEU A 601 10.11 26.37 33.54
CA LEU A 601 9.39 26.53 32.27
C LEU A 601 7.87 26.51 32.48
N GLU A 602 7.36 25.52 33.24
CA GLU A 602 5.94 25.41 33.58
C GLU A 602 5.42 26.72 34.22
N ALA A 603 6.10 27.22 35.25
CA ALA A 603 5.71 28.45 35.93
C ALA A 603 5.82 29.71 35.05
N ALA A 604 6.83 29.79 34.18
CA ALA A 604 7.01 30.91 33.25
C ALA A 604 5.92 30.92 32.16
N VAL A 605 5.52 29.75 31.68
CA VAL A 605 4.44 29.59 30.69
C VAL A 605 3.08 29.87 31.33
N THR A 606 2.82 29.38 32.55
CA THR A 606 1.60 29.73 33.30
C THR A 606 1.53 31.25 33.53
N ALA A 607 2.64 31.90 33.90
CA ALA A 607 2.67 33.36 34.06
C ALA A 607 2.42 34.13 32.75
N LEU A 608 2.92 33.64 31.61
CA LEU A 608 2.62 34.17 30.28
C LEU A 608 1.13 34.00 29.94
N LEU A 609 0.52 32.88 30.32
CA LEU A 609 -0.91 32.60 30.10
C LEU A 609 -1.82 33.31 31.10
N ASP A 610 -1.35 33.76 32.25
CA ASP A 610 -2.21 34.46 33.20
C ASP A 610 -2.13 35.99 33.06
N ASP A 611 -1.18 36.51 32.27
CA ASP A 611 -0.93 37.96 32.11
C ASP A 611 -1.29 38.48 30.70
N PRO A 612 -2.37 39.26 30.56
CA PRO A 612 -2.82 39.85 29.28
C PRO A 612 -1.84 40.84 28.63
N GLU A 613 -0.96 41.50 29.41
CA GLU A 613 0.00 42.48 28.88
C GLU A 613 1.26 41.80 28.34
N LEU A 614 1.71 40.71 28.98
CA LEU A 614 2.79 39.84 28.46
C LEU A 614 2.34 39.08 27.20
N ARG A 615 1.06 38.72 27.09
CA ARG A 615 0.42 38.14 25.89
C ARG A 615 0.38 39.07 24.69
N ALA A 616 0.13 40.37 24.90
CA ALA A 616 0.00 41.34 23.82
C ALA A 616 1.33 41.67 23.11
N GLY A 617 2.47 41.36 23.73
CA GLY A 617 3.81 41.64 23.21
C GLY A 617 4.65 40.41 22.84
N SER A 618 4.12 39.19 23.03
CA SER A 618 4.81 37.96 22.65
C SER A 618 4.40 37.54 21.24
N ARG A 619 5.38 37.23 20.39
CA ARG A 619 5.15 36.57 19.09
C ARG A 619 4.72 35.14 19.36
N LEU A 620 3.44 34.97 19.67
CA LEU A 620 2.76 33.68 19.66
C LEU A 620 2.57 33.27 18.19
N PRO A 621 2.83 32.02 17.81
CA PRO A 621 2.69 31.61 16.43
C PRO A 621 1.22 31.35 16.12
N SER A 622 0.73 31.96 15.05
CA SER A 622 -0.28 31.37 14.19
C SER A 622 -0.08 31.96 12.81
N VAL A 623 0.04 31.15 11.75
CA VAL A 623 -0.84 31.26 10.57
C VAL A 623 -0.87 29.88 9.87
N ARG A 624 -1.81 29.04 10.30
CA ARG A 624 -2.49 28.11 9.41
C ARG A 624 -3.93 28.62 9.27
N ASP A 625 -4.56 28.45 8.12
CA ASP A 625 -5.97 28.84 7.98
C ASP A 625 -6.91 27.85 8.68
N ALA A 626 -8.23 28.05 8.54
CA ALA A 626 -9.25 27.20 9.19
C ALA A 626 -9.20 25.72 8.76
N ARG A 627 -8.43 25.40 7.71
CA ARG A 627 -8.23 24.05 7.17
C ARG A 627 -6.85 23.48 7.49
N GLY A 628 -5.96 24.26 8.11
CA GLY A 628 -4.63 23.81 8.49
C GLY A 628 -3.51 24.18 7.50
N VAL A 629 -3.81 24.95 6.45
CA VAL A 629 -2.83 25.30 5.39
C VAL A 629 -1.93 26.46 5.82
N VAL A 630 -0.61 26.31 5.60
CA VAL A 630 0.41 27.34 5.90
C VAL A 630 0.25 28.51 4.93
N ARG A 631 0.42 29.75 5.41
CA ARG A 631 0.35 30.94 4.54
C ARG A 631 1.73 31.34 4.01
N PRO A 632 1.92 31.40 2.67
CA PRO A 632 3.19 31.78 2.06
C PRO A 632 3.68 33.17 2.49
N GLY A 633 4.99 33.30 2.75
CA GLY A 633 5.70 34.52 3.16
C GLY A 633 5.90 34.70 4.67
N LEU A 634 5.51 33.71 5.49
CA LEU A 634 5.59 33.76 6.96
C LEU A 634 6.44 32.64 7.59
N GLU A 635 7.10 31.82 6.76
CA GLU A 635 7.97 30.68 7.11
C GLU A 635 9.09 31.03 8.12
N PRO A 636 9.74 32.21 8.06
CA PRO A 636 10.77 32.58 9.03
C PRO A 636 10.26 32.77 10.47
N LEU A 637 8.95 32.73 10.69
CA LEU A 637 8.32 32.87 12.00
C LEU A 637 8.14 31.54 12.75
N VAL A 638 8.53 30.40 12.17
CA VAL A 638 8.29 29.05 12.75
C VAL A 638 9.57 28.18 12.85
N PRO A 639 10.60 28.55 13.64
CA PRO A 639 11.89 27.83 13.70
C PRO A 639 11.89 26.41 14.31
N TRP A 640 10.74 25.89 14.77
CA TRP A 640 10.62 24.71 15.64
C TRP A 640 9.82 23.54 15.06
N GLU A 641 9.35 23.62 13.81
CA GLU A 641 8.53 22.58 13.17
C GLU A 641 9.26 21.23 12.98
N HIS A 642 10.58 21.18 13.15
CA HIS A 642 11.36 19.93 13.07
C HIS A 642 11.33 19.08 14.37
N ALA A 643 10.57 19.48 15.40
CA ALA A 643 10.45 18.75 16.67
C ALA A 643 8.99 18.58 17.16
N PRO A 644 8.13 17.88 16.39
CA PRO A 644 6.67 17.80 16.63
C PRO A 644 6.27 17.31 18.04
N ALA A 645 7.01 16.35 18.60
CA ALA A 645 6.74 15.83 19.95
C ALA A 645 6.83 16.88 21.07
N VAL A 646 7.63 17.95 20.90
CA VAL A 646 7.78 19.01 21.91
C VAL A 646 6.61 20.00 21.84
N LEU A 647 6.06 20.26 20.64
CA LEU A 647 4.96 21.19 20.42
C LEU A 647 3.60 20.58 20.73
N ASP A 648 3.36 19.33 20.37
CA ASP A 648 2.07 18.67 20.66
C ASP A 648 1.85 18.51 22.17
N THR A 649 2.94 18.33 22.92
CA THR A 649 2.85 18.33 24.38
C THR A 649 2.74 19.72 25.01
N PHE A 650 3.08 20.77 24.26
CA PHE A 650 2.92 22.16 24.70
C PHE A 650 1.46 22.62 24.56
N PHE A 651 0.78 22.26 23.47
CA PHE A 651 -0.62 22.60 23.22
C PHE A 651 -1.64 21.73 23.98
N TRP A 652 -1.19 20.62 24.59
CA TRP A 652 -1.96 19.85 25.58
C TRP A 652 -2.53 20.69 26.75
N ALA A 653 -1.95 21.87 27.04
CA ALA A 653 -2.25 22.64 28.25
C ALA A 653 -3.25 23.82 28.09
N THR A 654 -3.70 24.17 26.88
CA THR A 654 -4.53 25.38 26.70
C THR A 654 -5.65 25.23 25.66
N PRO A 655 -6.92 25.21 26.07
CA PRO A 655 -8.04 25.45 25.16
C PRO A 655 -8.03 26.93 24.73
N TRP A 656 -8.20 27.19 23.43
CA TRP A 656 -8.42 28.53 22.90
C TRP A 656 -9.80 28.61 22.24
N THR A 657 -10.59 29.60 22.64
CA THR A 657 -11.84 30.00 21.97
C THR A 657 -11.69 31.44 21.49
N ASP A 658 -11.61 31.62 20.17
CA ASP A 658 -11.67 32.94 19.53
C ASP A 658 -13.10 33.51 19.62
N PRO A 659 -13.29 34.76 20.10
CA PRO A 659 -14.59 35.43 20.04
C PRO A 659 -15.05 35.80 18.62
N GLU A 660 -14.14 35.86 17.63
CA GLU A 660 -14.43 36.34 16.26
C GLU A 660 -14.35 35.26 15.16
N GLY A 661 -14.02 34.00 15.52
CA GLY A 661 -14.12 32.84 14.64
C GLY A 661 -13.09 32.77 13.50
N ALA A 662 -11.97 33.49 13.59
CA ALA A 662 -11.00 33.62 12.50
C ALA A 662 -9.80 32.67 12.61
N ALA A 663 -9.54 32.06 13.77
CA ALA A 663 -8.59 30.95 13.88
C ALA A 663 -9.09 29.84 14.82
N ALA A 664 -8.70 28.60 14.52
CA ALA A 664 -8.99 27.43 15.33
C ALA A 664 -7.78 27.09 16.22
N SER A 665 -8.04 26.54 17.42
CA SER A 665 -6.98 25.93 18.23
C SER A 665 -6.45 24.68 17.52
N LYS A 666 -5.13 24.45 17.55
CA LYS A 666 -4.57 23.15 17.16
C LYS A 666 -5.13 22.09 18.11
N ARG A 667 -5.79 21.05 17.58
CA ARG A 667 -6.22 19.89 18.36
C ARG A 667 -5.00 19.25 19.00
N SER A 668 -5.03 19.01 20.31
CA SER A 668 -3.98 18.24 20.97
C SER A 668 -4.07 16.78 20.53
N LEU A 669 -2.95 16.15 20.17
CA LEU A 669 -2.89 14.70 19.95
C LEU A 669 -3.21 13.96 21.26
N GLY A 670 -4.22 13.10 21.22
CA GLY A 670 -4.57 12.18 22.29
C GLY A 670 -3.91 10.82 22.10
N PHE A 671 -3.72 10.12 23.21
CA PHE A 671 -3.21 8.75 23.22
C PHE A 671 -4.10 7.89 24.11
N TYR A 672 -4.24 6.63 23.72
CA TYR A 672 -4.99 5.63 24.45
C TYR A 672 -4.09 4.50 24.96
N GLU A 673 -4.52 3.80 26.02
CA GLU A 673 -3.88 2.57 26.52
C GLU A 673 -4.82 1.38 26.46
N TYR A 674 -4.28 0.25 26.04
CA TYR A 674 -4.80 -1.06 26.38
C TYR A 674 -3.71 -1.90 27.06
N VAL A 675 -4.01 -2.50 28.21
CA VAL A 675 -3.07 -3.35 28.95
C VAL A 675 -3.51 -4.80 28.88
N ASP A 676 -2.88 -5.58 28.01
CA ASP A 676 -3.07 -7.02 27.97
C ASP A 676 -2.21 -7.70 29.05
N ARG A 677 -2.86 -8.36 30.02
CA ARG A 677 -2.22 -9.08 31.13
C ARG A 677 -2.23 -10.59 30.98
N THR A 678 -2.71 -11.08 29.84
CA THR A 678 -2.75 -12.52 29.51
C THR A 678 -1.46 -13.08 28.88
N PRO A 679 -0.55 -12.29 28.27
CA PRO A 679 0.69 -12.79 27.68
C PRO A 679 1.63 -13.44 28.67
N LYS A 680 2.35 -14.47 28.20
CA LYS A 680 3.42 -15.15 28.94
C LYS A 680 4.78 -14.65 28.48
N ASN A 681 5.72 -14.55 29.41
CA ASN A 681 7.10 -14.16 29.07
C ASN A 681 7.76 -15.18 28.13
N GLY A 682 8.57 -14.66 27.22
CA GLY A 682 9.36 -15.46 26.29
C GLY A 682 8.63 -15.86 25.00
N PHE A 683 7.32 -15.65 24.90
CA PHE A 683 6.52 -15.92 23.71
C PHE A 683 6.34 -14.66 22.85
N LEU A 684 6.12 -14.87 21.55
CA LEU A 684 5.89 -13.81 20.58
C LEU A 684 4.40 -13.49 20.48
N TYR A 685 4.08 -12.20 20.47
CA TYR A 685 2.72 -11.71 20.30
C TYR A 685 2.72 -10.58 19.27
N PHE A 686 1.69 -10.54 18.43
CA PHE A 686 1.45 -9.42 17.52
C PHE A 686 0.19 -8.70 17.97
N TYR A 687 0.23 -7.37 17.97
CA TYR A 687 -0.89 -6.51 18.32
C TYR A 687 -1.17 -5.53 17.20
N ALA A 688 -2.45 -5.33 16.92
CA ALA A 688 -2.93 -4.35 15.96
C ALA A 688 -4.08 -3.55 16.57
N VAL A 689 -4.23 -2.32 16.11
CA VAL A 689 -5.39 -1.48 16.42
C VAL A 689 -5.98 -1.06 15.09
N THR A 690 -7.24 -1.44 14.86
CA THR A 690 -7.99 -1.08 13.65
C THR A 690 -9.03 -0.02 13.98
N CYS A 691 -9.47 0.71 12.97
CA CYS A 691 -10.61 1.62 13.04
C CYS A 691 -11.80 1.05 12.27
N PHE A 692 -12.99 1.47 12.66
CA PHE A 692 -14.21 1.20 11.90
C PHE A 692 -15.08 2.45 11.85
N ASP A 693 -15.84 2.60 10.76
CA ASP A 693 -16.70 3.74 10.49
C ASP A 693 -18.19 3.39 10.60
N ARG A 694 -19.01 4.40 10.29
CA ARG A 694 -20.44 4.27 10.08
C ARG A 694 -20.75 4.48 8.60
N ALA A 695 -21.62 3.63 8.06
CA ALA A 695 -22.14 3.83 6.72
C ALA A 695 -22.96 5.13 6.66
N MET A 696 -22.54 6.04 5.78
CA MET A 696 -23.18 7.33 5.56
C MET A 696 -24.06 7.31 4.32
N LEU A 697 -25.27 7.87 4.44
CA LEU A 697 -26.13 8.19 3.31
C LEU A 697 -26.14 9.70 3.12
N VAL A 698 -25.54 10.16 2.03
CA VAL A 698 -25.65 11.55 1.59
C VAL A 698 -27.01 11.72 0.91
N THR A 699 -27.85 12.58 1.48
CA THR A 699 -29.12 13.00 0.88
C THR A 699 -29.02 14.45 0.41
N TYR A 700 -30.01 14.92 -0.37
CA TYR A 700 -30.08 16.27 -0.92
C TYR A 700 -29.84 17.42 0.07
N THR A 701 -30.02 17.21 1.38
CA THR A 701 -29.86 18.27 2.40
C THR A 701 -29.04 17.87 3.62
N ASP A 702 -28.80 16.57 3.82
CA ASP A 702 -28.21 16.05 5.05
C ASP A 702 -27.39 14.78 4.78
N THR A 703 -26.34 14.58 5.55
CA THR A 703 -25.63 13.30 5.63
C THR A 703 -26.12 12.55 6.86
N LEU A 704 -26.62 11.33 6.67
CA LEU A 704 -27.21 10.51 7.73
C LEU A 704 -26.46 9.19 7.90
N ALA A 705 -26.06 8.86 9.12
CA ALA A 705 -25.57 7.52 9.44
C ALA A 705 -26.71 6.49 9.33
N VAL A 706 -26.55 5.50 8.45
CA VAL A 706 -27.58 4.49 8.13
C VAL A 706 -27.27 3.09 8.65
N GLY A 707 -26.03 2.82 9.08
CA GLY A 707 -25.61 1.51 9.57
C GLY A 707 -24.14 1.47 10.00
N PRO A 708 -23.66 0.30 10.48
CA PRO A 708 -22.21 0.06 10.55
C PRO A 708 -21.62 0.16 9.14
N GLY A 709 -20.43 0.71 9.00
CA GLY A 709 -19.71 0.68 7.73
C GLY A 709 -18.48 -0.22 7.80
N LEU A 710 -17.35 0.23 7.27
CA LEU A 710 -16.15 -0.59 7.05
C LEU A 710 -15.29 -0.68 8.31
N GLU A 711 -14.44 -1.72 8.37
CA GLU A 711 -13.46 -1.96 9.43
C GLU A 711 -12.14 -2.36 8.77
N GLY A 712 -11.02 -1.80 9.24
CA GLY A 712 -9.69 -2.10 8.69
C GLY A 712 -9.17 -3.50 9.08
N ASP A 713 -8.26 -4.06 8.26
CA ASP A 713 -7.61 -5.35 8.54
C ASP A 713 -6.51 -5.20 9.62
N PRO A 714 -6.53 -6.00 10.71
CA PRO A 714 -5.44 -6.01 11.69
C PRO A 714 -4.07 -6.41 11.13
N ALA A 715 -3.99 -7.10 10.00
CA ALA A 715 -2.73 -7.43 9.34
C ALA A 715 -2.07 -6.22 8.66
N ALA A 716 -2.82 -5.14 8.38
CA ALA A 716 -2.32 -3.99 7.65
C ALA A 716 -1.35 -3.13 8.48
N MET A 717 -1.62 -2.98 9.77
CA MET A 717 -0.70 -2.31 10.70
C MET A 717 -0.66 -2.99 12.07
N PHE A 718 0.48 -3.61 12.35
CA PHE A 718 0.73 -4.27 13.63
C PHE A 718 2.12 -3.96 14.20
N ALA A 719 2.26 -4.22 15.49
CA ALA A 719 3.54 -4.24 16.18
C ALA A 719 3.74 -5.55 16.94
N MET A 720 4.98 -6.03 16.92
CA MET A 720 5.39 -7.25 17.59
C MET A 720 5.89 -6.95 19.01
N ALA A 721 5.44 -7.75 19.98
CA ALA A 721 5.87 -7.67 21.37
C ALA A 721 6.35 -9.04 21.87
N ARG A 722 7.41 -9.03 22.70
CA ARG A 722 7.88 -10.20 23.43
C ARG A 722 7.99 -9.85 24.92
N PRO A 723 6.97 -10.16 25.73
CA PRO A 723 7.02 -9.99 27.18
C PRO A 723 8.23 -10.70 27.77
N GLY A 724 8.85 -10.05 28.75
CA GLY A 724 10.04 -10.55 29.43
C GLY A 724 10.07 -10.05 30.87
N THR A 725 10.89 -10.65 31.71
CA THR A 725 11.04 -10.20 33.10
C THR A 725 11.62 -8.79 33.17
N ASP A 726 11.14 -7.96 34.09
CA ASP A 726 11.78 -6.69 34.41
C ASP A 726 13.18 -6.95 35.00
N ALA A 727 14.08 -5.97 34.90
CA ALA A 727 15.41 -6.07 35.46
C ALA A 727 15.38 -5.92 36.99
N ASP A 728 16.08 -6.80 37.70
CA ASP A 728 16.12 -6.80 39.16
C ASP A 728 16.87 -5.56 39.68
N THR A 729 16.18 -4.69 40.42
CA THR A 729 16.80 -3.55 41.07
C THR A 729 17.53 -3.98 42.36
N LEU A 730 18.34 -3.09 42.94
CA LEU A 730 18.95 -3.36 44.26
C LEU A 730 17.89 -3.55 45.36
N GLU A 731 16.71 -2.94 45.21
CA GLU A 731 15.59 -3.10 46.14
C GLU A 731 14.96 -4.51 46.01
N ASP A 732 14.72 -4.96 44.79
CA ASP A 732 14.20 -6.32 44.51
C ASP A 732 15.15 -7.40 45.02
N LEU A 733 16.45 -7.24 44.75
CA LEU A 733 17.49 -8.15 45.24
C LEU A 733 17.60 -8.16 46.76
N ALA A 734 17.33 -7.03 47.44
CA ALA A 734 17.32 -6.98 48.90
C ALA A 734 16.06 -7.66 49.48
N ALA A 735 14.92 -7.56 48.81
CA ALA A 735 13.65 -8.13 49.24
C ALA A 735 13.55 -9.64 48.99
N HIS A 736 14.03 -10.10 47.83
CA HIS A 736 13.78 -11.47 47.34
C HIS A 736 15.06 -12.28 47.10
N GLY A 737 16.22 -11.64 47.06
CA GLY A 737 17.48 -12.26 46.65
C GLY A 737 17.56 -12.47 45.13
N PRO A 738 18.75 -12.80 44.59
CA PRO A 738 18.91 -13.04 43.16
C PRO A 738 18.25 -14.38 42.76
N ASP A 739 17.29 -14.33 41.84
CA ASP A 739 16.61 -15.49 41.26
C ASP A 739 16.73 -15.50 39.73
N ILE A 740 17.97 -15.47 39.24
CA ILE A 740 18.26 -15.58 37.81
C ILE A 740 18.07 -17.05 37.41
N TYR A 741 17.30 -17.30 36.35
CA TYR A 741 17.07 -18.63 35.81
C TYR A 741 17.11 -18.65 34.29
N VAL A 742 17.23 -19.87 33.74
CA VAL A 742 17.24 -20.12 32.29
C VAL A 742 16.00 -20.92 31.91
N TYR A 743 15.33 -20.54 30.82
CA TYR A 743 14.21 -21.27 30.25
C TYR A 743 14.31 -21.40 28.72
N PRO A 744 13.77 -22.47 28.11
CA PRO A 744 13.26 -23.68 28.78
C PRO A 744 14.38 -24.47 29.48
N ASN A 745 14.08 -25.08 30.62
CA ASN A 745 15.02 -25.92 31.37
C ASN A 745 14.30 -27.13 31.99
N PRO A 746 14.59 -28.37 31.54
CA PRO A 746 15.61 -28.73 30.55
C PRO A 746 15.28 -28.22 29.14
N ALA A 747 16.30 -27.76 28.42
CA ALA A 747 16.20 -27.38 27.02
C ALA A 747 16.23 -28.65 26.15
N THR A 748 15.05 -29.22 25.93
CA THR A 748 14.82 -30.38 25.05
C THR A 748 14.49 -29.92 23.63
N ARG A 749 14.58 -30.81 22.63
CA ARG A 749 14.12 -30.51 21.26
C ARG A 749 12.67 -29.98 21.25
N ALA A 750 11.74 -30.72 21.88
CA ALA A 750 10.33 -30.33 21.96
C ALA A 750 10.10 -28.98 22.66
N SER A 751 10.77 -28.70 23.78
CA SER A 751 10.60 -27.42 24.49
C SER A 751 11.26 -26.23 23.76
N LEU A 752 12.33 -26.49 23.00
CA LEU A 752 12.94 -25.46 22.16
C LEU A 752 12.10 -25.21 20.90
N ASP A 753 11.38 -26.22 20.41
CA ASP A 753 10.42 -26.10 19.31
C ASP A 753 9.17 -25.29 19.75
N GLU A 754 8.71 -25.42 21.00
CA GLU A 754 7.62 -24.57 21.55
C GLU A 754 8.03 -23.10 21.79
N PHE A 755 9.31 -22.85 22.11
CA PHE A 755 9.86 -21.50 22.31
C PHE A 755 10.49 -20.91 21.03
N GLN A 756 10.34 -21.59 19.89
CA GLN A 756 10.84 -21.11 18.60
C GLN A 756 9.96 -19.97 18.10
N ALA A 757 10.55 -18.77 18.04
CA ALA A 757 9.86 -17.61 17.50
C ALA A 757 10.20 -17.33 16.02
N LEU A 758 11.21 -17.98 15.43
CA LEU A 758 11.68 -17.66 14.07
C LEU A 758 12.33 -18.89 13.42
N HIS A 759 11.98 -19.15 12.15
CA HIS A 759 12.69 -20.11 11.31
C HIS A 759 14.17 -19.76 11.19
N PRO A 760 15.05 -20.77 11.00
CA PRO A 760 16.44 -20.54 10.65
C PRO A 760 16.58 -19.54 9.50
N ASN A 761 17.47 -18.56 9.65
CA ASN A 761 17.88 -17.66 8.57
C ASN A 761 19.41 -17.52 8.55
N ALA A 762 19.94 -16.67 7.67
CA ALA A 762 21.38 -16.47 7.57
C ALA A 762 22.03 -15.95 8.87
N ASP A 763 21.30 -15.21 9.70
CA ASP A 763 21.79 -14.60 10.95
C ASP A 763 21.61 -15.51 12.18
N ASP A 764 20.56 -16.34 12.21
CA ASP A 764 20.31 -17.40 13.19
C ASP A 764 20.04 -18.73 12.47
N PRO A 765 21.08 -19.47 12.05
CA PRO A 765 20.95 -20.71 11.27
C PRO A 765 20.29 -21.86 12.03
N THR A 766 20.00 -21.68 13.32
CA THR A 766 19.43 -22.72 14.17
C THR A 766 17.98 -22.46 14.53
N GLY A 767 17.54 -21.19 14.56
CA GLY A 767 16.23 -20.76 15.06
C GLY A 767 16.00 -21.07 16.55
N ARG A 768 17.00 -21.61 17.26
CA ARG A 768 16.87 -22.22 18.59
C ARG A 768 17.57 -21.40 19.64
N ARG A 769 16.86 -21.03 20.71
CA ARG A 769 17.42 -20.22 21.79
C ARG A 769 16.96 -20.62 23.18
N VAL A 770 17.78 -20.28 24.17
CA VAL A 770 17.39 -20.23 25.59
C VAL A 770 17.41 -18.79 26.08
N MET A 771 16.61 -18.51 27.09
CA MET A 771 16.41 -17.21 27.70
C MET A 771 16.95 -17.20 29.12
N PHE A 772 17.69 -16.15 29.49
CA PHE A 772 18.13 -15.82 30.84
C PHE A 772 17.19 -14.75 31.37
N ALA A 773 16.58 -14.96 32.53
CA ALA A 773 15.58 -14.06 33.13
C ALA A 773 16.01 -13.51 34.49
N ASN A 774 15.32 -12.46 34.95
CA ASN A 774 15.58 -11.70 36.18
C ASN A 774 17.00 -11.12 36.24
N LEU A 775 17.55 -10.68 35.11
CA LEU A 775 18.89 -10.10 35.05
C LEU A 775 18.93 -8.75 35.80
N PRO A 776 20.06 -8.38 36.41
CA PRO A 776 20.19 -7.14 37.16
C PRO A 776 19.93 -5.88 36.32
N ALA A 777 19.37 -4.83 36.95
CA ALA A 777 19.14 -3.50 36.37
C ALA A 777 20.43 -2.68 36.16
N CYS A 778 21.44 -3.30 35.54
CA CYS A 778 22.68 -2.68 35.12
C CYS A 778 23.32 -3.49 33.98
N ARG A 779 24.37 -2.94 33.37
CA ARG A 779 25.19 -3.68 32.41
C ARG A 779 25.79 -4.92 33.06
N SER A 780 25.56 -6.07 32.46
CA SER A 780 25.95 -7.38 32.98
C SER A 780 26.62 -8.21 31.89
N ARG A 781 27.68 -8.93 32.24
CA ARG A 781 28.34 -9.91 31.37
C ARG A 781 27.88 -11.31 31.71
N ILE A 782 27.40 -12.07 30.73
CA ILE A 782 26.91 -13.43 30.90
C ILE A 782 27.92 -14.39 30.27
N GLU A 783 28.45 -15.31 31.09
CA GLU A 783 29.45 -16.28 30.69
C GLU A 783 28.90 -17.70 30.86
N ILE A 784 28.98 -18.53 29.81
CA ILE A 784 28.48 -19.91 29.82
C ILE A 784 29.66 -20.88 29.80
N TYR A 785 29.60 -21.91 30.64
CA TYR A 785 30.64 -22.92 30.85
C TYR A 785 30.09 -24.34 30.72
N SER A 786 30.91 -25.25 30.22
CA SER A 786 30.67 -26.69 30.34
C SER A 786 30.96 -27.16 31.78
N LEU A 787 30.50 -28.35 32.14
CA LEU A 787 30.85 -29.01 33.41
C LEU A 787 32.37 -29.18 33.63
N ASN A 788 33.16 -29.23 32.55
CA ASN A 788 34.60 -29.35 32.61
C ASN A 788 35.31 -27.99 32.83
N GLY A 789 34.54 -26.90 32.91
CA GLY A 789 35.07 -25.53 33.07
C GLY A 789 35.47 -24.86 31.75
N ASP A 790 35.17 -25.46 30.60
CA ASP A 790 35.43 -24.84 29.30
C ASP A 790 34.41 -23.73 29.05
N ARG A 791 34.88 -22.52 28.73
CA ARG A 791 34.01 -21.40 28.39
C ARG A 791 33.39 -21.61 27.00
N VAL A 792 32.08 -21.76 26.94
CA VAL A 792 31.30 -22.06 25.74
C VAL A 792 30.95 -20.78 24.98
N GLN A 793 30.43 -19.76 25.67
CA GLN A 793 30.01 -18.49 25.08
C GLN A 793 30.11 -17.33 26.08
N THR A 794 30.19 -16.10 25.57
CA THR A 794 30.08 -14.87 26.37
C THR A 794 29.34 -13.80 25.59
N PHE A 795 28.40 -13.11 26.24
CA PHE A 795 27.68 -11.97 25.68
C PHE A 795 27.33 -10.98 26.79
N ASP A 796 27.03 -9.74 26.42
CA ASP A 796 26.71 -8.65 27.35
C ASP A 796 25.19 -8.32 27.27
N HIS A 797 24.62 -7.89 28.40
CA HIS A 797 23.23 -7.46 28.56
C HIS A 797 23.20 -6.08 29.22
N ASP A 798 22.31 -5.19 28.78
CA ASP A 798 22.11 -3.87 29.42
C ASP A 798 20.73 -3.79 30.08
N GLY A 799 20.68 -4.11 31.37
CA GLY A 799 19.46 -4.00 32.17
C GLY A 799 19.11 -2.56 32.60
N GLY A 800 19.93 -1.55 32.24
CA GLY A 800 19.66 -0.15 32.60
C GLY A 800 18.41 0.42 31.94
N THR A 801 17.89 -0.24 30.91
CA THR A 801 16.62 0.10 30.23
C THR A 801 15.39 -0.49 30.93
N GLY A 802 15.58 -1.24 32.03
CA GLY A 802 14.53 -1.92 32.78
C GLY A 802 14.20 -3.33 32.30
N PHE A 803 14.84 -3.82 31.23
CA PHE A 803 14.61 -5.17 30.71
C PHE A 803 15.56 -6.20 31.34
N GLY A 804 15.01 -7.26 31.92
CA GLY A 804 15.74 -8.28 32.68
C GLY A 804 15.96 -9.60 31.93
N GLU A 805 15.84 -9.62 30.61
CA GLU A 805 16.03 -10.84 29.81
C GLU A 805 17.11 -10.73 28.75
N ALA A 806 17.83 -11.84 28.53
CA ALA A 806 18.78 -11.98 27.42
C ALA A 806 18.68 -13.38 26.79
N SER A 807 18.97 -13.50 25.48
CA SER A 807 18.83 -14.75 24.73
C SER A 807 20.17 -15.29 24.23
N TRP A 808 20.29 -16.62 24.12
CA TRP A 808 21.44 -17.29 23.50
C TRP A 808 21.00 -18.38 22.53
N ASN A 809 21.53 -18.33 21.30
CA ASN A 809 21.21 -19.22 20.17
C ASN A 809 21.85 -20.63 20.24
N LEU A 810 22.37 -21.05 21.40
CA LEU A 810 23.03 -22.35 21.58
C LEU A 810 24.26 -22.60 20.66
N VAL A 811 24.78 -21.54 20.04
CA VAL A 811 26.03 -21.58 19.26
C VAL A 811 27.18 -21.14 20.16
N SER A 812 28.21 -21.98 20.21
CA SER A 812 29.45 -21.68 20.93
C SER A 812 30.24 -20.57 20.25
N ARG A 813 31.22 -20.01 20.96
CA ARG A 813 32.17 -19.01 20.42
C ARG A 813 32.93 -19.46 19.15
N ASN A 814 32.93 -20.75 18.83
CA ASN A 814 33.58 -21.31 17.64
C ASN A 814 32.61 -21.50 16.46
N GLY A 815 31.38 -20.99 16.55
CA GLY A 815 30.37 -21.15 15.48
C GLY A 815 29.77 -22.56 15.39
N GLN A 816 29.91 -23.37 16.44
CA GLN A 816 29.40 -24.74 16.49
C GLN A 816 28.26 -24.85 17.51
N GLU A 817 27.22 -25.61 17.17
CA GLU A 817 26.17 -25.99 18.12
C GLU A 817 26.74 -26.77 19.30
N VAL A 818 26.19 -26.52 20.49
CA VAL A 818 26.65 -27.16 21.74
C VAL A 818 26.06 -28.56 21.94
N ALA A 819 26.78 -29.47 22.60
CA ALA A 819 26.34 -30.85 22.82
C ALA A 819 25.31 -30.98 23.97
N SER A 820 24.57 -32.09 24.03
CA SER A 820 23.74 -32.43 25.20
C SER A 820 24.59 -32.51 26.48
N GLY A 821 24.13 -31.89 27.58
CA GLY A 821 24.88 -31.85 28.83
C GLY A 821 24.36 -30.83 29.83
N LEU A 822 24.99 -30.78 31.00
CA LEU A 822 24.76 -29.76 32.03
C LEU A 822 25.74 -28.61 31.81
N TYR A 823 25.20 -27.39 31.79
CA TYR A 823 25.94 -26.15 31.62
C TYR A 823 25.81 -25.28 32.87
N LEU A 824 26.86 -24.52 33.15
CA LEU A 824 26.90 -23.49 34.18
C LEU A 824 26.89 -22.12 33.51
N TYR A 825 26.24 -21.14 34.13
CA TYR A 825 26.34 -19.76 33.70
C TYR A 825 26.71 -18.86 34.88
N VAL A 826 27.45 -17.80 34.57
CA VAL A 826 27.87 -16.77 35.51
C VAL A 826 27.41 -15.42 34.99
N VAL A 827 26.63 -14.70 35.79
CA VAL A 827 26.24 -13.32 35.50
C VAL A 827 27.12 -12.40 36.34
N ARG A 828 27.90 -11.54 35.67
CA ARG A 828 28.78 -10.53 36.28
C ARG A 828 28.23 -9.13 36.04
N PRO A 829 27.43 -8.58 36.97
CA PRO A 829 26.94 -7.22 36.87
C PRO A 829 28.07 -6.21 37.09
N GLN A 830 28.03 -5.09 36.37
CA GLN A 830 29.03 -4.00 36.44
C GLN A 830 28.56 -2.84 37.34
N GLY A 831 27.30 -2.83 37.75
CA GLY A 831 26.73 -1.83 38.64
C GLY A 831 27.21 -1.97 40.08
N ALA A 832 27.45 -0.83 40.75
CA ALA A 832 27.83 -0.83 42.16
C ALA A 832 26.71 -1.42 43.05
N GLY A 833 27.07 -2.38 43.91
CA GLY A 833 26.13 -3.03 44.84
C GLY A 833 25.55 -4.37 44.36
N PHE A 834 25.63 -4.65 43.05
CA PHE A 834 25.27 -5.95 42.50
C PHE A 834 26.39 -6.97 42.70
N ARG A 835 26.05 -8.27 42.77
CA ARG A 835 27.01 -9.37 43.00
C ARG A 835 26.93 -10.42 41.90
N ASP A 836 28.03 -11.12 41.68
CA ASP A 836 28.08 -12.25 40.76
C ASP A 836 27.07 -13.33 41.15
N PHE A 837 26.39 -13.87 40.15
CA PHE A 837 25.45 -14.98 40.29
C PHE A 837 25.90 -16.18 39.46
N VAL A 838 25.73 -17.39 40.01
CA VAL A 838 26.05 -18.64 39.32
C VAL A 838 24.84 -19.55 39.31
N GLY A 839 24.42 -19.97 38.12
CA GLY A 839 23.33 -20.93 37.94
C GLY A 839 23.70 -22.08 37.02
N LYS A 840 22.74 -22.98 36.80
CA LYS A 840 22.91 -24.18 35.96
C LYS A 840 21.66 -24.50 35.16
N PHE A 841 21.82 -25.11 33.99
CA PHE A 841 20.73 -25.57 33.13
C PHE A 841 21.17 -26.77 32.29
N VAL A 842 20.21 -27.54 31.81
CA VAL A 842 20.46 -28.79 31.07
C VAL A 842 20.01 -28.64 29.62
N ILE A 843 20.81 -29.13 28.68
CA ILE A 843 20.46 -29.27 27.27
C ILE A 843 20.34 -30.75 26.93
N ILE A 844 19.22 -31.16 26.31
CA ILE A 844 18.94 -32.54 25.87
C ILE A 844 18.53 -32.50 24.40
N ARG A 845 19.44 -32.88 23.50
CA ARG A 845 19.15 -33.02 22.07
C ARG A 845 18.47 -34.34 21.73
#